data_AF-A0A843H472-F1
#
_entry.id   AF-A0A843H472-F1
#
_cell.length_a   1.000
_cell.length_b   1.000
_cell.length_c   1.000
_cell.angle_alpha   90.00
_cell.angle_beta   90.00
_cell.angle_gamma   90.00
#
_symmetry.space_group_name_H-M   'P 1'
#
loop_
_entity.id
_entity.type
_entity.pdbx_description
1 polymer ?
#
loop_
_entity_poly.entity_id
_entity_poly.type
_entity_poly.pdbx_seq_one_letter_code
_entity_poly.pdbx_strand_id
1 'polypeptide(L)'
;MQFRTPSKNNTISNKDIEKEFKNLRKELLDLTLRNPLLSFKARNRNLSIINQSPMNAYKILVLENKKMYFSPNKAETKKSRAHTFIDQTKEFLSSESDKTLKADLTPSELQKRLFYIDQQSKTMVQEQGYNILYIALGFIEWIDKKKPRQKNLAPLILIPVAMERKKVGNSFSLSWTGEDIQNNISIQAKLREAGIELPKFEQTSYIEGVNQYLADVKKAIRPFSKWDVKDDVALGFFSFTKFVMYNDLNPESWSKDVDLTKNELIQSIFNPSKNVYEDTFEEEDVDEKLHYKTMYQVLDADSSQIAVIENVKAGHNLVVEGPPGTGKSQTIVNLIAELIAEGKTVLFVSEKMAALEVVKSRLDSVGLGKFVLELHSHKTRRKQFLKNLKKATNVRATRDLKLDQTLRKLENLRDQLDQYAEIIHTPMANVNLTPFELYGMKESSEDYFARQSKLLPLVRFNNAEDLSMKELDDIIISLENLAELYSTISKNNPWSYCNPKSLLPADLREIELLIRDSLESLADFRYEMNVVNEVYGIKIPNTLKEYEDSITALNILNSESANLVDSSILLSKYWFNSPEKSLELIKLLQHYQHASGLFNKFSDYLLVADLDTIIYDLEKESNKKFKLFGGNSHKEELYKLYNGNVPSDREALNDLIKVRNHIKIRQSLKDNEALGRAYFGNLWSENANINDLKQVANWMNKFVYLLSNGTFSETTVKMLSNDLFLPDMDSSIDDYVEKGNRFYENLKKLESKLNPRSKIIFKRETDDVPFDQWENQLNKWKGQLSSLHLWSQYSNTKRACRNSEASLFIKTIEKRNIKKDDVKPMVLGNFADSLLNIVFNENDTLATFIGELHENRIKEFKDLDVKIINLNRKRIFNKLNSQIPK
;
A
#
# COMPACT_ATOMS: atom_id res chain seq x y z
N MET A 1 18.34 -23.12 0.55
CA MET A 1 19.71 -23.50 0.97
C MET A 1 20.45 -22.20 1.24
N GLN A 2 21.38 -22.10 2.19
CA GLN A 2 22.04 -20.80 2.45
C GLN A 2 23.35 -20.68 1.70
N PHE A 3 23.48 -19.60 0.92
CA PHE A 3 24.74 -19.11 0.39
C PHE A 3 25.56 -18.48 1.51
N ARG A 4 26.85 -18.79 1.57
CA ARG A 4 27.81 -17.97 2.31
C ARG A 4 28.84 -17.43 1.34
N THR A 5 28.78 -16.13 1.08
CA THR A 5 29.97 -15.39 0.72
C THR A 5 30.88 -15.34 1.95
N PRO A 6 32.08 -15.92 1.88
CA PRO A 6 32.96 -16.02 3.02
C PRO A 6 33.56 -14.66 3.38
N SER A 7 33.63 -14.39 4.70
CA SER A 7 34.12 -13.15 5.27
C SER A 7 35.53 -12.78 4.76
N LYS A 8 35.69 -11.53 4.31
CA LYS A 8 37.01 -10.90 4.07
C LYS A 8 37.84 -10.98 5.34
N ASN A 9 38.96 -11.72 5.31
CA ASN A 9 40.24 -11.42 5.97
C ASN A 9 41.09 -12.69 6.14
N ASN A 10 41.86 -13.03 5.10
CA ASN A 10 43.25 -13.51 5.18
C ASN A 10 43.69 -14.02 3.79
N THR A 11 44.54 -13.26 3.10
CA THR A 11 45.22 -13.73 1.89
C THR A 11 46.31 -14.72 2.26
N ILE A 12 46.00 -16.02 2.15
CA ILE A 12 46.94 -17.14 2.31
C ILE A 12 47.83 -17.22 1.06
N SER A 13 49.15 -17.31 1.23
CA SER A 13 50.11 -17.45 0.11
C SER A 13 50.30 -18.91 -0.31
N ASN A 14 50.84 -19.19 -1.51
CA ASN A 14 51.13 -20.57 -1.92
C ASN A 14 52.07 -21.30 -0.95
N LYS A 15 53.01 -20.58 -0.30
CA LYS A 15 53.90 -21.14 0.72
C LYS A 15 53.16 -21.57 1.98
N ASP A 16 52.06 -20.89 2.32
CA ASP A 16 51.22 -21.25 3.45
C ASP A 16 50.40 -22.51 3.13
N ILE A 17 49.92 -22.67 1.88
CA ILE A 17 49.26 -23.92 1.43
C ILE A 17 50.23 -25.10 1.49
N GLU A 18 51.48 -24.95 1.02
CA GLU A 18 52.49 -26.02 1.14
C GLU A 18 52.80 -26.39 2.60
N LYS A 19 52.87 -25.38 3.47
CA LYS A 19 53.07 -25.58 4.91
C LYS A 19 51.90 -26.36 5.50
N GLU A 20 50.69 -26.05 5.08
CA GLU A 20 49.49 -26.73 5.56
C GLU A 20 49.38 -28.17 5.04
N PHE A 21 49.74 -28.44 3.78
CA PHE A 21 49.90 -29.81 3.28
C PHE A 21 50.92 -30.60 4.11
N LYS A 22 52.06 -29.99 4.48
CA LYS A 22 53.04 -30.63 5.37
C LYS A 22 52.47 -30.90 6.77
N ASN A 23 51.64 -30.01 7.31
CA ASN A 23 50.97 -30.20 8.60
C ASN A 23 49.96 -31.35 8.54
N LEU A 24 49.02 -31.31 7.59
CA LEU A 24 48.01 -32.36 7.36
C LEU A 24 48.65 -33.73 7.15
N ARG A 25 49.76 -33.79 6.39
CA ARG A 25 50.55 -35.01 6.21
C ARG A 25 51.08 -35.57 7.53
N LYS A 26 51.56 -34.72 8.46
CA LYS A 26 52.01 -35.21 9.78
C LYS A 26 50.85 -35.76 10.60
N GLU A 27 49.66 -35.16 10.50
CA GLU A 27 48.47 -35.59 11.25
C GLU A 27 47.85 -36.89 10.72
N LEU A 28 48.00 -37.18 9.42
CA LEU A 28 47.48 -38.39 8.80
C LEU A 28 48.29 -39.66 9.15
N LEU A 29 49.57 -39.55 9.49
CA LEU A 29 50.41 -40.70 9.85
C LEU A 29 50.17 -41.18 11.29
N ASP A 30 49.29 -42.17 11.48
CA ASP A 30 49.17 -42.89 12.76
C ASP A 30 50.33 -43.90 12.94
N LEU A 31 51.46 -43.40 13.40
CA LEU A 31 52.64 -44.19 13.78
C LEU A 31 52.60 -44.68 15.23
N THR A 32 51.44 -44.63 15.88
CA THR A 32 51.30 -45.09 17.27
C THR A 32 51.10 -46.61 17.35
N LEU A 33 51.45 -47.20 18.49
CA LEU A 33 51.19 -48.62 18.75
C LEU A 33 49.69 -48.97 18.93
N ARG A 34 48.77 -48.03 18.68
CA ARG A 34 47.33 -48.30 18.57
C ARG A 34 46.95 -48.79 17.17
N ASN A 35 47.76 -48.48 16.16
CA ASN A 35 47.56 -48.89 14.78
C ASN A 35 47.82 -50.42 14.63
N PRO A 36 46.84 -51.22 14.18
CA PRO A 36 47.02 -52.66 13.99
C PRO A 36 48.06 -53.02 12.91
N LEU A 37 48.39 -52.08 12.01
CA LEU A 37 49.51 -52.22 11.07
C LEU A 37 50.87 -52.15 11.76
N LEU A 38 50.97 -51.64 13.00
CA LEU A 38 52.22 -51.55 13.75
C LEU A 38 52.26 -52.51 14.95
N SER A 39 51.12 -52.74 15.60
CA SER A 39 50.99 -53.61 16.77
C SER A 39 49.70 -54.43 16.68
N PHE A 40 49.72 -55.46 15.84
CA PHE A 40 48.65 -56.42 15.70
C PHE A 40 48.43 -57.22 16.98
N LYS A 41 47.17 -57.36 17.39
CA LYS A 41 46.76 -58.18 18.53
C LYS A 41 45.56 -59.04 18.14
N ALA A 42 45.67 -60.34 18.39
CA ALA A 42 44.61 -61.32 18.19
C ALA A 42 43.52 -61.20 19.28
N ARG A 43 42.71 -60.14 19.21
CA ARG A 43 41.60 -59.83 20.14
C ARG A 43 40.24 -59.96 19.45
N ASN A 44 39.15 -59.56 20.10
CA ASN A 44 37.76 -59.69 19.61
C ASN A 44 37.50 -59.24 18.16
N ARG A 45 38.30 -58.30 17.61
CA ARG A 45 38.13 -57.76 16.25
C ARG A 45 38.97 -58.46 15.17
N ASN A 46 39.94 -59.29 15.57
CA ASN A 46 40.86 -59.97 14.65
C ASN A 46 40.87 -61.48 14.93
N LEU A 47 41.23 -62.28 13.94
CA LEU A 47 41.23 -63.73 14.03
C LEU A 47 42.58 -64.29 13.55
N SER A 48 43.38 -64.82 14.47
CA SER A 48 44.58 -65.59 14.13
C SER A 48 44.19 -66.95 13.57
N ILE A 49 44.86 -67.37 12.49
CA ILE A 49 44.67 -68.66 11.85
C ILE A 49 45.83 -69.57 12.26
N ILE A 50 45.53 -70.73 12.82
CA ILE A 50 46.51 -71.71 13.27
C ILE A 50 46.82 -72.70 12.15
N ASN A 51 48.08 -73.18 12.12
CA ASN A 51 48.53 -74.24 11.22
C ASN A 51 48.27 -73.96 9.73
N GLN A 52 48.23 -72.68 9.36
CA GLN A 52 48.06 -72.23 7.99
C GLN A 52 49.35 -71.56 7.52
N SER A 53 49.96 -72.10 6.47
CA SER A 53 51.12 -71.48 5.83
C SER A 53 50.70 -70.24 5.01
N PRO A 54 51.46 -69.13 5.08
CA PRO A 54 51.33 -67.97 4.19
C PRO A 54 51.19 -68.36 2.71
N MET A 55 52.05 -69.29 2.26
CA MET A 55 52.06 -69.82 0.90
C MET A 55 50.72 -70.45 0.50
N ASN A 56 50.18 -71.32 1.36
CA ASN A 56 48.95 -72.04 1.04
C ASN A 56 47.74 -71.07 0.96
N ALA A 57 47.68 -70.08 1.87
CA ALA A 57 46.65 -69.05 1.80
C ALA A 57 46.75 -68.23 0.50
N TYR A 58 47.96 -67.85 0.09
CA TYR A 58 48.21 -67.15 -1.17
C TYR A 58 47.80 -67.98 -2.40
N LYS A 59 48.21 -69.25 -2.45
CA LYS A 59 47.87 -70.19 -3.53
C LYS A 59 46.36 -70.29 -3.73
N ILE A 60 45.62 -70.56 -2.67
CA ILE A 60 44.18 -70.83 -2.78
C ILE A 60 43.40 -69.54 -3.10
N LEU A 61 43.68 -68.44 -2.40
CA LEU A 61 42.90 -67.21 -2.55
C LEU A 61 43.29 -66.40 -3.80
N VAL A 62 44.58 -66.33 -4.14
CA VAL A 62 45.09 -65.45 -5.20
C VAL A 62 45.33 -66.22 -6.49
N LEU A 63 46.16 -67.27 -6.47
CA LEU A 63 46.55 -68.00 -7.69
C LEU A 63 45.39 -68.83 -8.25
N GLU A 64 44.66 -69.55 -7.40
CA GLU A 64 43.53 -70.39 -7.81
C GLU A 64 42.18 -69.65 -7.79
N ASN A 65 42.12 -68.45 -7.18
CA ASN A 65 40.90 -67.66 -6.98
C ASN A 65 39.74 -68.49 -6.38
N LYS A 66 40.07 -69.38 -5.44
CA LYS A 66 39.12 -70.26 -4.74
C LYS A 66 38.80 -69.72 -3.34
N LYS A 67 37.68 -70.19 -2.80
CA LYS A 67 37.21 -69.83 -1.46
C LYS A 67 37.86 -70.73 -0.41
N MET A 68 38.17 -70.14 0.75
CA MET A 68 38.55 -70.87 1.96
C MET A 68 37.44 -70.82 3.00
N TYR A 69 37.40 -71.79 3.92
CA TYR A 69 36.33 -71.94 4.91
C TYR A 69 36.88 -71.97 6.33
N PHE A 70 36.17 -71.41 7.30
CA PHE A 70 36.63 -71.38 8.70
C PHE A 70 36.21 -72.62 9.47
N SER A 71 37.11 -73.16 10.32
CA SER A 71 36.80 -74.24 11.26
C SER A 71 37.34 -73.98 12.68
N PRO A 72 36.64 -74.40 13.74
CA PRO A 72 37.12 -74.29 15.11
C PRO A 72 38.21 -75.31 15.44
N ASN A 73 39.09 -74.99 16.39
CA ASN A 73 40.15 -75.88 16.89
C ASN A 73 39.89 -76.39 18.33
N LYS A 74 38.99 -75.75 19.08
CA LYS A 74 38.62 -76.16 20.46
C LYS A 74 37.25 -76.83 20.50
N ALA A 75 37.12 -77.85 21.34
CA ALA A 75 35.84 -78.46 21.68
C ALA A 75 35.01 -77.54 22.62
N GLU A 76 33.69 -77.62 22.55
CA GLU A 76 32.80 -76.88 23.45
C GLU A 76 32.93 -77.39 24.91
N THR A 77 33.13 -76.48 25.87
CA THR A 77 33.37 -76.84 27.28
C THR A 77 32.11 -76.87 28.16
N LYS A 78 30.89 -76.65 27.63
CA LYS A 78 29.62 -76.84 28.38
C LYS A 78 28.48 -77.29 27.46
N LYS A 79 27.64 -78.24 27.92
CA LYS A 79 26.33 -78.57 27.33
C LYS A 79 25.41 -77.35 27.43
N SER A 80 25.49 -76.46 26.46
CA SER A 80 24.47 -75.44 26.20
C SER A 80 23.39 -76.03 25.31
N ARG A 81 22.17 -75.48 25.33
CA ARG A 81 21.02 -75.88 24.48
C ARG A 81 21.25 -75.75 22.96
N ALA A 82 22.50 -75.61 22.50
CA ALA A 82 22.89 -75.60 21.10
C ALA A 82 23.03 -77.00 20.47
N HIS A 83 22.68 -78.07 21.20
CA HIS A 83 22.75 -79.46 20.71
C HIS A 83 21.86 -79.77 19.49
N THR A 84 20.97 -78.88 19.07
CA THR A 84 20.17 -79.05 17.84
C THR A 84 20.79 -78.42 16.59
N PHE A 85 21.85 -77.61 16.71
CA PHE A 85 22.47 -76.91 15.57
C PHE A 85 23.79 -77.53 15.07
N ILE A 86 24.39 -78.44 15.84
CA ILE A 86 25.73 -78.97 15.55
C ILE A 86 25.67 -80.13 14.54
N ASP A 87 24.60 -80.94 14.52
CA ASP A 87 24.53 -82.12 13.66
C ASP A 87 24.42 -81.83 12.15
N GLN A 88 23.89 -80.66 11.75
CA GLN A 88 23.83 -80.27 10.34
C GLN A 88 25.14 -79.68 9.79
N THR A 89 26.14 -79.40 10.64
CA THR A 89 27.45 -78.88 10.19
C THR A 89 28.44 -79.97 9.77
N LYS A 90 28.16 -81.24 10.03
CA LYS A 90 29.02 -82.36 9.62
C LYS A 90 29.03 -82.62 8.11
N GLU A 91 27.97 -82.25 7.38
CA GLU A 91 27.84 -82.53 5.93
C GLU A 91 28.68 -81.61 5.02
N PHE A 92 29.30 -80.54 5.53
CA PHE A 92 30.04 -79.56 4.71
C PHE A 92 31.55 -79.45 5.01
N LEU A 93 32.10 -80.31 5.86
CA LEU A 93 33.54 -80.44 6.03
C LEU A 93 34.11 -81.23 4.85
N SER A 94 34.45 -80.53 3.75
CA SER A 94 35.28 -81.11 2.71
C SER A 94 36.58 -81.61 3.34
N SER A 95 36.92 -82.87 3.10
CA SER A 95 38.13 -83.56 3.56
C SER A 95 39.45 -82.99 3.02
N GLU A 96 39.42 -81.84 2.34
CA GLU A 96 40.62 -81.10 1.92
C GLU A 96 41.09 -80.20 3.07
N SER A 97 42.06 -80.70 3.84
CA SER A 97 42.75 -79.95 4.91
C SER A 97 43.19 -78.55 4.47
N ASP A 98 43.53 -78.41 3.20
CA ASP A 98 44.24 -77.24 2.68
C ASP A 98 43.34 -76.02 2.47
N LYS A 99 42.02 -76.20 2.28
CA LYS A 99 41.05 -75.08 2.09
C LYS A 99 40.44 -74.56 3.40
N THR A 100 40.94 -75.03 4.54
CA THR A 100 40.34 -74.76 5.85
C THR A 100 41.20 -73.83 6.70
N LEU A 101 40.64 -72.69 7.10
CA LEU A 101 41.23 -71.72 8.02
C LEU A 101 40.85 -72.06 9.47
N LYS A 102 41.75 -72.71 10.19
CA LYS A 102 41.55 -73.12 11.59
C LYS A 102 41.77 -71.96 12.56
N ALA A 103 40.87 -71.77 13.52
CA ALA A 103 41.00 -70.75 14.56
C ALA A 103 40.95 -71.34 15.98
N ASP A 104 41.68 -70.77 16.93
CA ASP A 104 41.82 -71.29 18.31
C ASP A 104 40.62 -71.00 19.23
N LEU A 105 39.42 -71.20 18.69
CA LEU A 105 38.15 -70.84 19.30
C LEU A 105 37.21 -72.05 19.30
N THR A 106 36.24 -72.04 20.23
CA THR A 106 35.10 -72.95 20.19
C THR A 106 34.16 -72.60 19.02
N PRO A 107 33.29 -73.52 18.55
CA PRO A 107 32.33 -73.23 17.48
C PRO A 107 31.50 -71.96 17.71
N SER A 108 30.97 -71.76 18.93
CA SER A 108 30.15 -70.60 19.30
C SER A 108 30.93 -69.28 19.27
N GLU A 109 32.16 -69.28 19.79
CA GLU A 109 33.04 -68.10 19.78
C GLU A 109 33.48 -67.73 18.35
N LEU A 110 33.84 -68.73 17.55
CA LEU A 110 34.23 -68.53 16.15
C LEU A 110 33.07 -67.93 15.36
N GLN A 111 31.86 -68.47 15.49
CA GLN A 111 30.69 -67.97 14.78
C GLN A 111 30.35 -66.53 15.19
N LYS A 112 30.37 -66.21 16.50
CA LYS A 112 30.14 -64.84 16.99
C LYS A 112 31.20 -63.86 16.45
N ARG A 113 32.47 -64.27 16.43
CA ARG A 113 33.56 -63.42 15.94
C ARG A 113 33.49 -63.22 14.43
N LEU A 114 33.24 -64.27 13.65
CA LEU A 114 33.06 -64.16 12.19
C LEU A 114 31.84 -63.31 11.83
N PHE A 115 30.74 -63.42 12.57
CA PHE A 115 29.57 -62.57 12.39
C PHE A 115 29.88 -61.09 12.66
N TYR A 116 30.59 -60.79 13.76
CA TYR A 116 31.05 -59.44 14.04
C TYR A 116 31.96 -58.90 12.94
N ILE A 117 32.92 -59.70 12.46
CA ILE A 117 33.84 -59.30 11.39
C ILE A 117 33.08 -59.03 10.08
N ASP A 118 32.16 -59.92 9.69
CA ASP A 118 31.33 -59.75 8.49
C ASP A 118 30.47 -58.48 8.56
N GLN A 119 29.73 -58.26 9.66
CA GLN A 119 28.92 -57.06 9.84
C GLN A 119 29.76 -55.78 9.80
N GLN A 120 30.85 -55.72 10.57
CA GLN A 120 31.72 -54.54 10.60
C GLN A 120 32.35 -54.26 9.24
N SER A 121 32.78 -55.29 8.51
CA SER A 121 33.33 -55.11 7.15
C SER A 121 32.31 -54.48 6.19
N LYS A 122 31.05 -54.94 6.22
CA LYS A 122 29.97 -54.41 5.39
C LYS A 122 29.59 -52.99 5.78
N THR A 123 29.46 -52.70 7.07
CA THR A 123 29.17 -51.36 7.57
C THR A 123 30.25 -50.37 7.14
N MET A 124 31.53 -50.74 7.23
CA MET A 124 32.62 -49.85 6.82
C MET A 124 32.65 -49.57 5.32
N VAL A 125 32.35 -50.57 4.48
CA VAL A 125 32.18 -50.35 3.04
C VAL A 125 30.99 -49.43 2.75
N GLN A 126 29.86 -49.58 3.46
CA GLN A 126 28.68 -48.73 3.26
C GLN A 126 28.89 -47.28 3.73
N GLU A 127 29.56 -47.10 4.87
CA GLU A 127 29.77 -45.79 5.49
C GLU A 127 30.95 -45.03 4.88
N GLN A 128 32.03 -45.74 4.52
CA GLN A 128 33.30 -45.12 4.10
C GLN A 128 33.70 -45.47 2.66
N GLY A 129 33.02 -46.42 2.01
CA GLY A 129 33.20 -46.71 0.59
C GLY A 129 34.39 -47.60 0.21
N TYR A 130 35.16 -48.12 1.17
CA TYR A 130 36.36 -48.94 0.89
C TYR A 130 36.46 -50.20 1.73
N ASN A 131 37.19 -51.20 1.23
CA ASN A 131 37.44 -52.46 1.92
C ASN A 131 38.58 -52.34 2.95
N ILE A 132 38.27 -52.71 4.20
CA ILE A 132 39.25 -52.74 5.31
C ILE A 132 39.57 -54.15 5.80
N LEU A 133 38.95 -55.19 5.24
CA LEU A 133 39.16 -56.56 5.69
C LEU A 133 40.25 -57.23 4.87
N TYR A 134 41.34 -57.63 5.54
CA TYR A 134 42.47 -58.29 4.90
C TYR A 134 42.81 -59.59 5.62
N ILE A 135 43.30 -60.57 4.86
CA ILE A 135 44.10 -61.66 5.41
C ILE A 135 45.58 -61.27 5.31
N ALA A 136 46.21 -61.16 6.46
CA ALA A 136 47.62 -60.88 6.62
C ALA A 136 48.43 -62.17 6.52
N LEU A 137 49.47 -62.15 5.70
CA LEU A 137 50.41 -63.25 5.53
C LEU A 137 51.81 -62.79 5.97
N GLY A 138 52.34 -63.46 6.98
CA GLY A 138 53.63 -63.13 7.56
C GLY A 138 53.61 -61.86 8.41
N PHE A 139 54.39 -61.86 9.48
CA PHE A 139 54.50 -60.75 10.42
C PHE A 139 55.96 -60.48 10.75
N ILE A 140 56.31 -59.22 10.95
CA ILE A 140 57.56 -58.84 11.62
C ILE A 140 57.29 -58.66 13.11
N GLU A 141 58.03 -59.39 13.94
CA GLU A 141 58.16 -59.15 15.38
C GLU A 141 59.24 -58.08 15.59
N TRP A 142 58.85 -56.93 16.12
CA TRP A 142 59.73 -55.77 16.30
C TRP A 142 59.53 -55.09 17.65
N ILE A 143 60.50 -54.26 18.06
CA ILE A 143 60.51 -53.55 19.35
C ILE A 143 60.62 -52.04 19.09
N ASP A 144 59.72 -51.27 19.71
CA ASP A 144 59.74 -49.81 19.65
C ASP A 144 60.80 -49.24 20.60
N LYS A 145 61.60 -48.27 20.13
CA LYS A 145 62.63 -47.57 20.94
C LYS A 145 62.06 -46.98 22.24
N LYS A 146 60.81 -46.47 22.20
CA LYS A 146 60.13 -45.87 23.36
C LYS A 146 59.59 -46.91 24.36
N LYS A 147 59.44 -48.17 23.95
CA LYS A 147 58.92 -49.27 24.79
C LYS A 147 59.74 -50.55 24.59
N PRO A 148 61.00 -50.59 25.08
CA PRO A 148 61.96 -51.65 24.77
C PRO A 148 61.59 -53.04 25.33
N ARG A 149 60.61 -53.12 26.23
CA ARG A 149 60.10 -54.37 26.81
C ARG A 149 58.90 -54.96 26.07
N GLN A 150 58.30 -54.22 25.13
CA GLN A 150 57.10 -54.66 24.41
C GLN A 150 57.47 -55.17 23.02
N LYS A 151 57.15 -56.43 22.75
CA LYS A 151 57.17 -57.01 21.40
C LYS A 151 55.90 -56.62 20.65
N ASN A 152 56.05 -56.18 19.41
CA ASN A 152 54.94 -55.82 18.52
C ASN A 152 54.99 -56.68 17.26
N LEU A 153 53.83 -57.08 16.76
CA LEU A 153 53.69 -57.79 15.50
C LEU A 153 53.12 -56.82 14.46
N ALA A 154 53.75 -56.69 13.30
CA ALA A 154 53.22 -55.93 12.19
C ALA A 154 53.06 -56.87 10.98
N PRO A 155 51.89 -56.89 10.32
CA PRO A 155 51.67 -57.74 9.14
C PRO A 155 52.58 -57.30 7.99
N LEU A 156 52.94 -58.20 7.08
CA LEU A 156 53.81 -57.89 5.96
C LEU A 156 53.04 -57.83 4.63
N ILE A 157 52.39 -58.92 4.25
CA ILE A 157 51.56 -59.02 3.03
C ILE A 157 50.09 -58.97 3.45
N LEU A 158 49.30 -58.10 2.82
CA LEU A 158 47.87 -57.92 3.15
C LEU A 158 47.01 -58.15 1.92
N ILE A 159 46.28 -59.26 1.89
CA ILE A 159 45.40 -59.61 0.79
C ILE A 159 43.98 -59.15 1.13
N PRO A 160 43.36 -58.27 0.31
CA PRO A 160 42.01 -57.79 0.55
C PRO A 160 40.99 -58.91 0.34
N VAL A 161 40.15 -59.17 1.33
CA VAL A 161 39.23 -60.31 1.30
C VAL A 161 37.81 -59.91 1.64
N ALA A 162 36.85 -60.64 1.08
CA ALA A 162 35.43 -60.51 1.41
C ALA A 162 34.93 -61.79 2.09
N MET A 163 34.02 -61.61 3.03
CA MET A 163 33.29 -62.69 3.67
C MET A 163 31.93 -62.88 3.00
N GLU A 164 31.60 -64.13 2.72
CA GLU A 164 30.29 -64.51 2.21
C GLU A 164 29.65 -65.55 3.11
N ARG A 165 28.35 -65.36 3.38
CA ARG A 165 27.53 -66.29 4.17
C ARG A 165 26.45 -66.89 3.28
N LYS A 166 26.47 -68.21 3.07
CA LYS A 166 25.49 -68.89 2.20
C LYS A 166 24.07 -68.92 2.78
N LYS A 167 23.91 -69.16 4.09
CA LYS A 167 22.62 -69.17 4.83
C LYS A 167 22.83 -68.90 6.34
N VAL A 168 21.76 -68.48 7.04
CA VAL A 168 21.76 -68.35 8.51
C VAL A 168 21.99 -69.73 9.13
N GLY A 169 23.03 -69.87 9.95
CA GLY A 169 23.47 -71.14 10.56
C GLY A 169 24.71 -71.81 9.94
N ASN A 170 25.08 -71.48 8.70
CA ASN A 170 26.23 -72.11 8.01
C ASN A 170 27.57 -71.38 8.23
N SER A 171 28.68 -72.06 7.90
CA SER A 171 30.05 -71.53 7.94
C SER A 171 30.25 -70.35 6.97
N PHE A 172 31.05 -69.37 7.40
CA PHE A 172 31.50 -68.27 6.54
C PHE A 172 32.58 -68.78 5.58
N SER A 173 32.60 -68.24 4.36
CA SER A 173 33.69 -68.42 3.40
C SER A 173 34.43 -67.12 3.16
N LEU A 174 35.73 -67.22 2.92
CA LEU A 174 36.62 -66.11 2.58
C LEU A 174 37.03 -66.20 1.10
N SER A 175 37.00 -65.08 0.39
CA SER A 175 37.50 -64.96 -0.99
C SER A 175 38.30 -63.68 -1.18
N TRP A 176 39.32 -63.71 -2.03
CA TRP A 176 40.00 -62.49 -2.48
C TRP A 176 39.02 -61.57 -3.23
N THR A 177 39.09 -60.26 -2.99
CA THR A 177 38.24 -59.28 -3.68
C THR A 177 38.64 -59.06 -5.13
N GLY A 178 39.86 -59.44 -5.52
CA GLY A 178 40.47 -59.11 -6.80
C GLY A 178 41.21 -57.76 -6.82
N GLU A 179 41.24 -57.05 -5.68
CA GLU A 179 42.01 -55.82 -5.52
C GLU A 179 43.51 -56.10 -5.30
N ASP A 180 44.33 -55.09 -5.56
CA ASP A 180 45.77 -55.16 -5.41
C ASP A 180 46.18 -55.53 -3.98
N ILE A 181 47.12 -56.47 -3.87
CA ILE A 181 47.68 -56.93 -2.61
C ILE A 181 48.53 -55.81 -2.02
N GLN A 182 48.25 -55.46 -0.76
CA GLN A 182 48.86 -54.32 -0.10
C GLN A 182 50.10 -54.72 0.68
N ASN A 183 51.11 -53.85 0.62
CA ASN A 183 52.25 -53.89 1.52
C ASN A 183 51.89 -53.11 2.79
N ASN A 184 52.44 -53.49 3.94
CA ASN A 184 52.30 -52.67 5.13
C ASN A 184 53.21 -51.44 5.07
N ILE A 185 52.65 -50.32 4.59
CA ILE A 185 53.43 -49.11 4.41
C ILE A 185 53.71 -48.40 5.76
N SER A 186 52.83 -48.58 6.76
CA SER A 186 53.05 -48.00 8.09
C SER A 186 54.32 -48.55 8.75
N ILE A 187 54.58 -49.85 8.66
CA ILE A 187 55.82 -50.41 9.18
C ILE A 187 57.02 -49.98 8.33
N GLN A 188 56.90 -49.92 7.01
CA GLN A 188 57.98 -49.40 6.14
C GLN A 188 58.39 -47.96 6.53
N ALA A 189 57.41 -47.07 6.72
CA ALA A 189 57.65 -45.71 7.16
C ALA A 189 58.30 -45.67 8.56
N LYS A 190 57.80 -46.50 9.49
CA LYS A 190 58.34 -46.57 10.86
C LYS A 190 59.77 -47.06 10.91
N LEU A 191 60.12 -48.01 10.04
CA LEU A 191 61.46 -48.57 9.94
C LEU A 191 62.43 -47.66 9.19
N ARG A 192 61.92 -46.85 8.25
CA ARG A 192 62.72 -45.81 7.58
C ARG A 192 63.19 -44.73 8.58
N GLU A 193 62.40 -44.38 9.61
CA GLU A 193 62.87 -43.53 10.74
C GLU A 193 64.07 -44.13 11.49
N ALA A 194 64.21 -45.46 11.43
CA ALA A 194 65.33 -46.19 12.04
C ALA A 194 66.46 -46.50 11.03
N GLY A 195 66.38 -46.00 9.80
CA GLY A 195 67.37 -46.20 8.75
C GLY A 195 67.28 -47.55 8.02
N ILE A 196 66.15 -48.27 8.13
CA ILE A 196 65.94 -49.57 7.50
C ILE A 196 64.94 -49.42 6.37
N GLU A 197 65.30 -49.90 5.17
CA GLU A 197 64.35 -50.04 4.06
C GLU A 197 63.96 -51.51 3.90
N LEU A 198 62.66 -51.80 3.99
CA LEU A 198 62.15 -53.14 3.72
C LEU A 198 61.92 -53.33 2.21
N PRO A 199 62.14 -54.54 1.68
CA PRO A 199 61.71 -54.87 0.32
C PRO A 199 60.19 -54.71 0.19
N LYS A 200 59.73 -54.46 -1.04
CA LYS A 200 58.30 -54.45 -1.39
C LYS A 200 57.90 -55.81 -1.95
N PHE A 201 56.76 -56.32 -1.52
CA PHE A 201 56.14 -57.50 -2.12
C PHE A 201 55.47 -57.10 -3.43
N GLU A 202 55.87 -57.76 -4.51
CA GLU A 202 55.19 -57.69 -5.80
C GLU A 202 54.34 -58.95 -5.98
N GLN A 203 53.15 -58.81 -6.56
CA GLN A 203 52.28 -59.94 -6.81
C GLN A 203 52.96 -60.92 -7.79
N THR A 204 53.13 -62.17 -7.37
CA THR A 204 53.83 -63.21 -8.15
C THR A 204 52.85 -64.26 -8.65
N SER A 205 53.18 -64.92 -9.76
CA SER A 205 52.38 -66.01 -10.33
C SER A 205 52.74 -67.40 -9.79
N TYR A 206 53.68 -67.47 -8.86
CA TYR A 206 54.22 -68.70 -8.27
C TYR A 206 54.25 -68.59 -6.75
N ILE A 207 54.14 -69.72 -6.04
CA ILE A 207 53.89 -69.74 -4.59
C ILE A 207 55.14 -69.39 -3.77
N GLU A 208 56.34 -69.70 -4.29
CA GLU A 208 57.64 -69.47 -3.67
C GLU A 208 57.94 -67.97 -3.49
N GLY A 209 57.28 -67.10 -4.25
CA GLY A 209 57.45 -65.64 -4.16
C GLY A 209 57.11 -65.09 -2.77
N VAL A 210 56.16 -65.70 -2.06
CA VAL A 210 55.83 -65.33 -0.66
C VAL A 210 56.99 -65.64 0.27
N ASN A 211 57.58 -66.83 0.18
CA ASN A 211 58.71 -67.22 1.03
C ASN A 211 59.97 -66.41 0.71
N GLN A 212 60.23 -66.15 -0.57
CA GLN A 212 61.35 -65.32 -0.99
C GLN A 212 61.24 -63.92 -0.37
N TYR A 213 60.06 -63.31 -0.43
CA TYR A 213 59.82 -62.02 0.20
C TYR A 213 60.02 -62.04 1.72
N LEU A 214 59.46 -63.02 2.43
CA LEU A 214 59.64 -63.14 3.89
C LEU A 214 61.12 -63.35 4.27
N ALA A 215 61.86 -64.13 3.47
CA ALA A 215 63.30 -64.32 3.65
C ALA A 215 64.09 -63.02 3.39
N ASP A 216 63.72 -62.24 2.39
CA ASP A 216 64.38 -60.96 2.09
C ASP A 216 64.09 -59.91 3.16
N VAL A 217 62.87 -59.87 3.71
CA VAL A 217 62.54 -59.08 4.91
C VAL A 217 63.39 -59.53 6.09
N LYS A 218 63.56 -60.84 6.31
CA LYS A 218 64.39 -61.39 7.40
C LYS A 218 65.87 -60.99 7.24
N LYS A 219 66.39 -60.93 6.02
CA LYS A 219 67.75 -60.41 5.73
C LYS A 219 67.86 -58.92 6.07
N ALA A 220 66.88 -58.11 5.69
CA ALA A 220 66.87 -56.67 5.93
C ALA A 220 66.89 -56.30 7.43
N ILE A 221 66.25 -57.10 8.28
CA ILE A 221 66.17 -56.84 9.73
C ILE A 221 67.26 -57.50 10.56
N ARG A 222 68.17 -58.27 9.93
CA ARG A 222 69.24 -59.03 10.60
C ARG A 222 70.11 -58.22 11.58
N PRO A 223 70.39 -56.91 11.36
CA PRO A 223 71.13 -56.10 12.34
C PRO A 223 70.45 -55.98 13.73
N PHE A 224 69.16 -56.31 13.84
CA PHE A 224 68.37 -56.18 15.08
C PHE A 224 68.14 -57.54 15.74
N SER A 225 69.00 -57.92 16.67
CA SER A 225 69.03 -59.25 17.31
C SER A 225 67.75 -59.68 18.06
N LYS A 226 66.84 -58.76 18.33
CA LYS A 226 65.56 -59.03 19.02
C LYS A 226 64.35 -59.06 18.09
N TRP A 227 64.56 -58.91 16.77
CA TRP A 227 63.50 -58.88 15.77
C TRP A 227 63.51 -60.18 14.97
N ASP A 228 62.34 -60.62 14.51
CA ASP A 228 62.19 -61.86 13.76
C ASP A 228 61.01 -61.75 12.78
N VAL A 229 60.99 -62.62 11.76
CA VAL A 229 59.85 -62.79 10.86
C VAL A 229 59.09 -64.04 11.26
N LYS A 230 57.78 -63.92 11.45
CA LYS A 230 56.86 -65.00 11.79
C LYS A 230 55.99 -65.33 10.58
N ASP A 231 55.80 -66.61 10.31
CA ASP A 231 54.94 -67.10 9.23
C ASP A 231 53.45 -67.13 9.65
N ASP A 232 53.06 -66.28 10.59
CA ASP A 232 51.69 -66.24 11.11
C ASP A 232 50.72 -65.74 10.03
N VAL A 233 49.50 -66.27 10.06
CA VAL A 233 48.39 -65.83 9.21
C VAL A 233 47.26 -65.32 10.08
N ALA A 234 46.69 -64.17 9.75
CA ALA A 234 45.56 -63.62 10.49
C ALA A 234 44.57 -62.86 9.61
N LEU A 235 43.29 -62.95 9.93
CA LEU A 235 42.24 -62.12 9.37
C LEU A 235 42.02 -60.92 10.30
N GLY A 236 41.97 -59.71 9.74
CA GLY A 236 41.76 -58.51 10.55
C GLY A 236 41.39 -57.28 9.75
N PHE A 237 41.11 -56.22 10.50
CA PHE A 237 40.80 -54.91 9.94
C PHE A 237 42.06 -54.05 9.84
N PHE A 238 42.40 -53.64 8.62
CA PHE A 238 43.56 -52.81 8.32
C PHE A 238 43.12 -51.65 7.42
N SER A 239 43.32 -50.42 7.87
CA SER A 239 42.92 -49.22 7.12
C SER A 239 44.16 -48.48 6.62
N PHE A 240 44.15 -48.18 5.32
CA PHE A 240 45.25 -47.52 4.59
C PHE A 240 44.90 -46.12 4.09
N THR A 241 43.67 -45.66 4.27
CA THR A 241 43.16 -44.41 3.67
C THR A 241 44.00 -43.21 4.03
N LYS A 242 44.39 -43.09 5.30
CA LYS A 242 45.25 -42.00 5.74
C LYS A 242 46.60 -41.95 5.02
N PHE A 243 47.13 -43.11 4.59
CA PHE A 243 48.40 -43.16 3.88
C PHE A 243 48.26 -42.81 2.40
N VAL A 244 47.17 -43.21 1.74
CA VAL A 244 46.88 -42.76 0.36
C VAL A 244 46.75 -41.24 0.34
N MET A 245 45.94 -40.67 1.24
CA MET A 245 45.82 -39.22 1.41
C MET A 245 47.15 -38.54 1.74
N TYR A 246 48.00 -39.18 2.57
CA TYR A 246 49.34 -38.68 2.88
C TYR A 246 50.23 -38.54 1.64
N ASN A 247 50.14 -39.50 0.73
CA ASN A 247 50.85 -39.47 -0.54
C ASN A 247 50.23 -38.47 -1.51
N ASP A 248 48.90 -38.37 -1.60
CA ASP A 248 48.22 -37.41 -2.48
C ASP A 248 48.53 -35.96 -2.08
N LEU A 249 48.73 -35.69 -0.79
CA LEU A 249 49.16 -34.39 -0.30
C LEU A 249 50.66 -34.11 -0.49
N ASN A 250 51.44 -35.08 -1.01
CA ASN A 250 52.84 -34.87 -1.33
C ASN A 250 52.98 -34.19 -2.69
N PRO A 251 53.45 -32.94 -2.78
CA PRO A 251 53.58 -32.26 -4.08
C PRO A 251 54.51 -33.01 -5.04
N GLU A 252 55.52 -33.71 -4.51
CA GLU A 252 56.46 -34.51 -5.31
C GLU A 252 55.86 -35.81 -5.87
N SER A 253 54.70 -36.25 -5.38
CA SER A 253 54.04 -37.47 -5.84
C SER A 253 53.20 -37.26 -7.10
N TRP A 254 53.00 -36.01 -7.53
CA TRP A 254 52.30 -35.66 -8.77
C TRP A 254 53.28 -35.49 -9.93
N SER A 255 52.79 -35.61 -11.17
CA SER A 255 53.58 -35.35 -12.37
C SER A 255 54.19 -33.95 -12.33
N LYS A 256 55.38 -33.77 -12.91
CA LYS A 256 56.15 -32.50 -12.85
C LYS A 256 55.37 -31.25 -13.28
N ASP A 257 54.33 -31.42 -14.08
CA ASP A 257 53.50 -30.33 -14.61
C ASP A 257 52.29 -29.97 -13.73
N VAL A 258 52.09 -30.66 -12.60
CA VAL A 258 50.94 -30.47 -11.70
C VAL A 258 51.41 -29.87 -10.38
N ASP A 259 51.07 -28.60 -10.16
CA ASP A 259 51.31 -27.88 -8.91
C ASP A 259 49.97 -27.64 -8.19
N LEU A 260 49.69 -28.46 -7.16
CA LEU A 260 48.45 -28.38 -6.37
C LEU A 260 48.26 -27.00 -5.70
N THR A 261 49.33 -26.28 -5.39
CA THR A 261 49.24 -24.97 -4.73
C THR A 261 48.70 -23.87 -5.65
N LYS A 262 48.78 -24.11 -6.97
CA LYS A 262 48.27 -23.22 -8.02
C LYS A 262 46.89 -23.61 -8.53
N ASN A 263 46.34 -24.73 -8.06
CA ASN A 263 45.01 -25.15 -8.46
C ASN A 263 43.94 -24.20 -7.87
N GLU A 264 43.06 -23.69 -8.72
CA GLU A 264 42.04 -22.69 -8.35
C GLU A 264 41.10 -23.19 -7.25
N LEU A 265 40.66 -24.45 -7.30
CA LEU A 265 39.78 -25.03 -6.28
C LEU A 265 40.48 -25.10 -4.93
N ILE A 266 41.74 -25.56 -4.91
CA ILE A 266 42.54 -25.62 -3.68
C ILE A 266 42.76 -24.22 -3.12
N GLN A 267 43.12 -23.25 -3.96
CA GLN A 267 43.24 -21.86 -3.53
C GLN A 267 41.94 -21.31 -2.97
N SER A 268 40.80 -21.70 -3.54
CA SER A 268 39.49 -21.24 -3.06
C SER A 268 39.08 -21.85 -1.72
N ILE A 269 39.51 -23.08 -1.40
CA ILE A 269 39.27 -23.69 -0.08
C ILE A 269 40.03 -22.91 1.01
N PHE A 270 41.27 -22.51 0.73
CA PHE A 270 42.12 -21.78 1.68
C PHE A 270 41.89 -20.26 1.66
N ASN A 271 41.42 -19.71 0.56
CA ASN A 271 41.04 -18.31 0.44
C ASN A 271 39.65 -18.20 -0.19
N PRO A 272 38.59 -18.44 0.59
CA PRO A 272 37.23 -18.48 0.08
C PRO A 272 36.78 -17.13 -0.51
N SER A 273 37.39 -16.01 -0.10
CA SER A 273 37.08 -14.66 -0.62
C SER A 273 37.42 -14.46 -2.10
N LYS A 274 38.14 -15.39 -2.73
CA LYS A 274 38.39 -15.40 -4.18
C LYS A 274 37.22 -15.93 -5.03
N ASN A 275 36.23 -16.59 -4.42
CA ASN A 275 35.04 -17.10 -5.12
C ASN A 275 33.84 -16.16 -4.94
N VAL A 276 34.03 -14.87 -5.22
CA VAL A 276 32.93 -13.91 -5.31
C VAL A 276 32.83 -13.49 -6.77
N TYR A 277 31.68 -13.80 -7.39
CA TYR A 277 31.41 -13.53 -8.79
C TYR A 277 30.45 -12.33 -8.89
N GLU A 278 30.75 -11.36 -9.75
CA GLU A 278 29.92 -10.15 -9.90
C GLU A 278 28.55 -10.46 -10.51
N ASP A 279 28.46 -11.53 -11.30
CA ASP A 279 27.28 -12.03 -12.00
C ASP A 279 26.63 -13.24 -11.29
N THR A 280 26.73 -13.28 -9.95
CA THR A 280 26.06 -14.32 -9.15
C THR A 280 24.55 -14.27 -9.38
N PHE A 281 23.94 -15.43 -9.63
CA PHE A 281 22.48 -15.58 -9.78
C PHE A 281 21.86 -15.79 -8.40
N GLU A 282 21.02 -14.87 -7.94
CA GLU A 282 20.38 -14.95 -6.61
C GLU A 282 18.99 -15.60 -6.67
N GLU A 283 18.33 -15.81 -5.52
CA GLU A 283 17.02 -16.44 -5.46
C GLU A 283 15.93 -15.57 -6.08
N GLU A 284 16.06 -14.25 -5.96
CA GLU A 284 15.14 -13.24 -6.48
C GLU A 284 15.25 -13.08 -7.99
N ASP A 285 16.37 -13.51 -8.58
CA ASP A 285 16.61 -13.44 -10.03
C ASP A 285 15.81 -14.46 -10.84
N VAL A 286 15.16 -15.42 -10.19
CA VAL A 286 14.47 -16.54 -10.84
C VAL A 286 13.39 -16.07 -11.78
N ASP A 287 12.54 -15.15 -11.35
CA ASP A 287 11.40 -14.71 -12.15
C ASP A 287 11.84 -13.80 -13.31
N GLU A 288 12.88 -12.98 -13.09
CA GLU A 288 13.39 -12.02 -14.07
C GLU A 288 14.36 -12.63 -15.11
N LYS A 289 15.33 -13.43 -14.67
CA LYS A 289 16.48 -13.87 -15.49
C LYS A 289 16.39 -15.31 -15.98
N LEU A 290 15.53 -16.15 -15.39
CA LEU A 290 15.41 -17.55 -15.82
C LEU A 290 14.69 -17.63 -17.18
N HIS A 291 15.27 -18.39 -18.11
CA HIS A 291 14.65 -18.69 -19.40
C HIS A 291 14.32 -20.17 -19.53
N TYR A 292 13.04 -20.51 -19.65
CA TYR A 292 12.58 -21.90 -19.82
C TYR A 292 13.17 -22.57 -21.06
N LYS A 293 13.54 -21.79 -22.07
CA LYS A 293 14.25 -22.31 -23.26
C LYS A 293 15.63 -22.89 -22.92
N THR A 294 16.37 -22.33 -21.97
CA THR A 294 17.70 -22.81 -21.58
C THR A 294 17.70 -23.64 -20.30
N MET A 295 16.54 -23.79 -19.66
CA MET A 295 16.29 -24.68 -18.52
C MET A 295 16.10 -26.14 -18.96
N TYR A 296 16.83 -27.05 -18.33
CA TYR A 296 16.78 -28.51 -18.52
C TYR A 296 16.53 -29.28 -17.22
N GLN A 297 16.02 -28.64 -16.17
CA GLN A 297 15.65 -29.30 -14.93
C GLN A 297 14.67 -30.46 -15.17
N VAL A 298 14.90 -31.58 -14.48
CA VAL A 298 14.18 -32.86 -14.67
C VAL A 298 13.41 -33.30 -13.43
N LEU A 299 13.60 -32.58 -12.34
CA LEU A 299 12.85 -32.61 -11.10
C LEU A 299 12.48 -31.18 -10.73
N ASP A 300 11.50 -31.05 -9.85
CA ASP A 300 11.10 -29.77 -9.26
C ASP A 300 12.29 -29.05 -8.58
N ALA A 301 12.22 -27.74 -8.42
CA ALA A 301 13.27 -26.95 -7.76
C ALA A 301 12.69 -25.65 -7.21
N ASP A 302 13.01 -25.34 -5.95
CA ASP A 302 12.73 -24.02 -5.39
C ASP A 302 13.78 -22.99 -5.85
N SER A 303 13.50 -21.70 -5.62
CA SER A 303 14.36 -20.59 -6.02
C SER A 303 15.82 -20.76 -5.58
N SER A 304 16.05 -21.21 -4.35
CA SER A 304 17.39 -21.48 -3.81
C SER A 304 18.14 -22.58 -4.55
N GLN A 305 17.43 -23.62 -5.00
CA GLN A 305 18.01 -24.69 -5.81
C GLN A 305 18.29 -24.23 -7.24
N ILE A 306 17.41 -23.40 -7.82
CA ILE A 306 17.59 -22.82 -9.16
C ILE A 306 18.82 -21.90 -9.17
N ALA A 307 18.98 -21.04 -8.18
CA ALA A 307 20.14 -20.18 -8.03
C ALA A 307 21.45 -20.98 -8.01
N VAL A 308 21.50 -22.09 -7.25
CA VAL A 308 22.65 -23.00 -7.25
C VAL A 308 22.92 -23.55 -8.66
N ILE A 309 21.88 -23.98 -9.36
CA ILE A 309 21.99 -24.57 -10.70
C ILE A 309 22.53 -23.55 -11.71
N GLU A 310 21.97 -22.34 -11.75
CA GLU A 310 22.37 -21.30 -12.70
C GLU A 310 23.80 -20.80 -12.44
N ASN A 311 24.22 -20.65 -11.18
CA ASN A 311 25.61 -20.33 -10.84
C ASN A 311 26.60 -21.41 -11.32
N VAL A 312 26.29 -22.70 -11.13
CA VAL A 312 27.17 -23.76 -11.66
C VAL A 312 27.17 -23.78 -13.20
N LYS A 313 26.04 -23.48 -13.84
CA LYS A 313 25.98 -23.36 -15.31
C LYS A 313 26.88 -22.23 -15.82
N ALA A 314 26.91 -21.10 -15.11
CA ALA A 314 27.83 -19.98 -15.35
C ALA A 314 29.31 -20.33 -15.09
N GLY A 315 29.60 -21.48 -14.47
CA GLY A 315 30.95 -21.96 -14.19
C GLY A 315 31.47 -21.57 -12.80
N HIS A 316 30.60 -21.11 -11.90
CA HIS A 316 30.98 -20.70 -10.55
C HIS A 316 31.27 -21.92 -9.66
N ASN A 317 32.29 -21.79 -8.81
CA ASN A 317 32.62 -22.78 -7.78
C ASN A 317 31.91 -22.42 -6.47
N LEU A 318 31.13 -23.35 -5.92
CA LEU A 318 30.25 -23.08 -4.79
C LEU A 318 30.17 -24.20 -3.76
N VAL A 319 29.99 -23.79 -2.50
CA VAL A 319 29.72 -24.69 -1.37
C VAL A 319 28.25 -24.51 -0.98
N VAL A 320 27.50 -25.61 -1.00
CA VAL A 320 26.06 -25.60 -0.74
C VAL A 320 25.75 -26.36 0.54
N GLU A 321 25.16 -25.66 1.49
CA GLU A 321 24.69 -26.24 2.75
C GLU A 321 23.16 -26.27 2.79
N GLY A 322 22.62 -27.42 3.20
CA GLY A 322 21.18 -27.61 3.32
C GLY A 322 20.85 -28.56 4.47
N PRO A 323 19.91 -28.21 5.38
CA PRO A 323 19.39 -29.12 6.39
C PRO A 323 18.89 -30.46 5.81
N PRO A 324 18.79 -31.54 6.60
CA PRO A 324 18.14 -32.77 6.15
C PRO A 324 16.72 -32.49 5.60
N GLY A 325 16.34 -33.11 4.49
CA GLY A 325 15.04 -32.90 3.85
C GLY A 325 14.96 -31.77 2.80
N THR A 326 15.95 -30.89 2.68
CA THR A 326 15.97 -29.75 1.73
C THR A 326 16.33 -30.10 0.28
N GLY A 327 16.04 -31.32 -0.18
CA GLY A 327 16.20 -31.64 -1.60
C GLY A 327 17.64 -31.72 -2.14
N LYS A 328 18.71 -31.77 -1.33
CA LYS A 328 20.13 -31.87 -1.80
C LYS A 328 20.34 -32.85 -2.96
N SER A 329 19.85 -34.09 -2.84
CA SER A 329 19.99 -35.08 -3.92
C SER A 329 19.20 -34.73 -5.18
N GLN A 330 18.09 -33.99 -5.04
CA GLN A 330 17.29 -33.48 -6.15
C GLN A 330 18.01 -32.32 -6.87
N THR A 331 18.62 -31.38 -6.13
CA THR A 331 19.48 -30.34 -6.69
C THR A 331 20.65 -30.93 -7.47
N ILE A 332 21.34 -31.94 -6.92
CA ILE A 332 22.44 -32.64 -7.62
C ILE A 332 21.96 -33.27 -8.93
N VAL A 333 20.78 -33.89 -8.94
CA VAL A 333 20.23 -34.53 -10.14
C VAL A 333 19.89 -33.50 -11.21
N ASN A 334 19.27 -32.38 -10.85
CA ASN A 334 19.01 -31.27 -11.78
C ASN A 334 20.31 -30.67 -12.30
N LEU A 335 21.31 -30.47 -11.44
CA LEU A 335 22.63 -29.97 -11.81
C LEU A 335 23.30 -30.86 -12.86
N ILE A 336 23.32 -32.19 -12.62
CA ILE A 336 23.86 -33.15 -13.57
C ILE A 336 23.08 -33.07 -14.89
N ALA A 337 21.75 -33.02 -14.84
CA ALA A 337 20.90 -32.95 -16.02
C ALA A 337 21.16 -31.70 -16.88
N GLU A 338 21.34 -30.54 -16.25
CA GLU A 338 21.66 -29.27 -16.90
C GLU A 338 23.05 -29.31 -17.57
N LEU A 339 24.08 -29.73 -16.84
CA LEU A 339 25.45 -29.75 -17.35
C LEU A 339 25.62 -30.74 -18.51
N ILE A 340 25.01 -31.93 -18.42
CA ILE A 340 25.06 -32.88 -19.54
C ILE A 340 24.23 -32.39 -20.73
N ALA A 341 23.13 -31.66 -20.49
CA ALA A 341 22.35 -31.05 -21.57
C ALA A 341 23.18 -30.00 -22.33
N GLU A 342 24.10 -29.31 -21.66
CA GLU A 342 25.09 -28.40 -22.26
C GLU A 342 26.27 -29.13 -22.93
N GLY A 343 26.33 -30.46 -22.84
CA GLY A 343 27.40 -31.28 -23.41
C GLY A 343 28.64 -31.42 -22.52
N LYS A 344 28.56 -31.03 -21.24
CA LYS A 344 29.65 -31.18 -20.27
C LYS A 344 29.72 -32.61 -19.73
N THR A 345 30.90 -33.04 -19.31
CA THR A 345 31.11 -34.29 -18.56
C THR A 345 31.10 -34.02 -17.06
N VAL A 346 30.40 -34.85 -16.28
CA VAL A 346 30.26 -34.64 -14.83
C VAL A 346 30.85 -35.82 -14.06
N LEU A 347 31.79 -35.54 -13.14
CA LEU A 347 32.29 -36.50 -12.15
C LEU A 347 31.64 -36.21 -10.80
N PHE A 348 30.76 -37.11 -10.34
CA PHE A 348 30.14 -37.01 -9.03
C PHE A 348 30.87 -37.91 -8.03
N VAL A 349 31.42 -37.31 -6.97
CA VAL A 349 32.18 -37.99 -5.91
C VAL A 349 31.46 -37.79 -4.58
N SER A 350 31.43 -38.83 -3.75
CA SER A 350 30.91 -38.76 -2.39
C SER A 350 31.68 -39.71 -1.48
N GLU A 351 31.82 -39.34 -0.21
CA GLU A 351 32.39 -40.20 0.83
C GLU A 351 31.49 -41.43 1.10
N LYS A 352 30.16 -41.27 0.97
CA LYS A 352 29.19 -42.31 1.33
C LYS A 352 28.57 -42.95 0.10
N MET A 353 28.58 -44.29 0.03
CA MET A 353 27.95 -45.04 -1.06
C MET A 353 26.46 -44.72 -1.21
N ALA A 354 25.75 -44.55 -0.09
CA ALA A 354 24.31 -44.25 -0.10
C ALA A 354 23.97 -42.98 -0.89
N ALA A 355 24.84 -41.95 -0.88
CA ALA A 355 24.61 -40.73 -1.65
C ALA A 355 24.74 -40.98 -3.16
N LEU A 356 25.72 -41.80 -3.58
CA LEU A 356 25.91 -42.22 -4.96
C LEU A 356 24.70 -43.02 -5.47
N GLU A 357 24.23 -43.99 -4.69
CA GLU A 357 23.08 -44.83 -5.03
C GLU A 357 21.78 -44.03 -5.14
N VAL A 358 21.53 -43.08 -4.24
CA VAL A 358 20.33 -42.24 -4.27
C VAL A 358 20.30 -41.34 -5.52
N VAL A 359 21.41 -40.68 -5.84
CA VAL A 359 21.50 -39.82 -7.03
C VAL A 359 21.36 -40.65 -8.30
N LYS A 360 22.01 -41.82 -8.35
CA LYS A 360 21.90 -42.74 -9.49
C LYS A 360 20.47 -43.25 -9.70
N SER A 361 19.82 -43.72 -8.64
CA SER A 361 18.42 -44.18 -8.69
C SER A 361 17.48 -43.09 -9.19
N ARG A 362 17.70 -41.83 -8.78
CA ARG A 362 16.94 -40.67 -9.30
C ARG A 362 17.24 -40.39 -10.78
N LEU A 363 18.49 -40.47 -11.21
CA LEU A 363 18.84 -40.35 -12.64
C LEU A 363 18.21 -41.47 -13.48
N ASP A 364 18.13 -42.69 -12.95
CA ASP A 364 17.43 -43.81 -13.58
C ASP A 364 15.92 -43.55 -13.68
N SER A 365 15.29 -43.03 -12.62
CA SER A 365 13.84 -42.77 -12.60
C SER A 365 13.42 -41.67 -13.58
N VAL A 366 14.30 -40.69 -13.85
CA VAL A 366 14.08 -39.65 -14.86
C VAL A 366 14.57 -40.04 -16.27
N GLY A 367 15.09 -41.26 -16.45
CA GLY A 367 15.51 -41.81 -17.74
C GLY A 367 16.91 -41.41 -18.22
N LEU A 368 17.69 -40.72 -17.38
CA LEU A 368 19.05 -40.27 -17.70
C LEU A 368 20.13 -41.25 -17.24
N GLY A 369 19.80 -42.24 -16.42
CA GLY A 369 20.79 -43.12 -15.82
C GLY A 369 21.59 -43.97 -16.81
N LYS A 370 21.14 -44.13 -18.06
CA LYS A 370 21.94 -44.80 -19.11
C LYS A 370 23.21 -44.05 -19.50
N PHE A 371 23.26 -42.74 -19.22
CA PHE A 371 24.41 -41.87 -19.50
C PHE A 371 25.38 -41.82 -18.31
N VAL A 372 25.13 -42.60 -17.25
CA VAL A 372 25.94 -42.61 -16.03
C VAL A 372 26.84 -43.84 -16.01
N LEU A 373 28.12 -43.63 -15.71
CA LEU A 373 29.09 -44.69 -15.46
C LEU A 373 29.42 -44.76 -13.96
N GLU A 374 29.11 -45.90 -13.33
CA GLU A 374 29.46 -46.17 -11.93
C GLU A 374 30.88 -46.72 -11.82
N LEU A 375 31.74 -46.04 -11.04
CA LEU A 375 33.13 -46.44 -10.84
C LEU A 375 33.38 -47.27 -9.56
N HIS A 376 32.41 -47.36 -8.64
CA HIS A 376 32.60 -47.87 -7.26
C HIS A 376 32.21 -49.35 -7.04
N SER A 377 32.12 -50.14 -8.11
CA SER A 377 31.61 -51.51 -8.00
C SER A 377 32.71 -52.55 -7.76
N HIS A 378 32.79 -53.07 -6.54
CA HIS A 378 33.57 -54.27 -6.15
C HIS A 378 33.17 -55.57 -6.90
N LYS A 379 32.41 -55.54 -8.01
CA LYS A 379 32.01 -56.75 -8.75
C LYS A 379 31.46 -56.49 -10.16
N THR A 380 31.92 -55.47 -10.88
CA THR A 380 31.63 -55.34 -12.32
C THR A 380 32.80 -55.93 -13.10
N ARG A 381 32.79 -57.26 -13.28
CA ARG A 381 33.58 -57.92 -14.34
C ARG A 381 33.43 -57.07 -15.60
N ARG A 382 34.52 -56.79 -16.32
CA ARG A 382 34.54 -56.16 -17.65
C ARG A 382 33.29 -56.45 -18.51
N LYS A 383 32.75 -57.68 -18.43
CA LYS A 383 31.44 -58.09 -18.97
C LYS A 383 30.24 -57.19 -18.64
N GLN A 384 30.00 -56.84 -17.37
CA GLN A 384 28.84 -56.03 -16.97
C GLN A 384 29.02 -54.56 -17.39
N PHE A 385 30.24 -54.03 -17.32
CA PHE A 385 30.59 -52.74 -17.91
C PHE A 385 30.33 -52.72 -19.42
N LEU A 386 30.85 -53.71 -20.15
CA LEU A 386 30.61 -53.86 -21.59
C LEU A 386 29.11 -54.04 -21.92
N LYS A 387 28.35 -54.71 -21.05
CA LYS A 387 26.89 -54.86 -21.19
C LYS A 387 26.18 -53.51 -21.05
N ASN A 388 26.55 -52.71 -20.04
CA ASN A 388 25.99 -51.38 -19.84
C ASN A 388 26.35 -50.44 -21.00
N LEU A 389 27.60 -50.48 -21.46
CA LEU A 389 28.07 -49.68 -22.60
C LEU A 389 27.34 -50.06 -23.89
N LYS A 390 27.19 -51.36 -24.20
CA LYS A 390 26.38 -51.84 -25.33
C LYS A 390 24.92 -51.38 -25.25
N LYS A 391 24.36 -51.37 -24.04
CA LYS A 391 22.96 -50.93 -23.82
C LYS A 391 22.82 -49.42 -24.07
N ALA A 392 23.81 -48.63 -23.66
CA ALA A 392 23.82 -47.18 -23.87
C ALA A 392 23.95 -46.81 -25.35
N THR A 393 24.80 -47.50 -26.12
CA THR A 393 25.05 -47.21 -27.54
C THR A 393 23.93 -47.64 -28.49
N ASN A 394 23.14 -48.65 -28.12
CA ASN A 394 22.08 -49.19 -28.98
C ASN A 394 20.76 -48.38 -28.97
N VAL A 395 20.57 -47.48 -28.00
CA VAL A 395 19.30 -46.73 -27.86
C VAL A 395 19.40 -45.40 -28.59
N ARG A 396 18.60 -45.24 -29.64
CA ARG A 396 18.63 -44.07 -30.52
C ARG A 396 17.62 -43.00 -30.09
N ALA A 397 17.87 -41.77 -30.54
CA ALA A 397 16.92 -40.66 -30.38
C ALA A 397 15.61 -40.97 -31.12
N THR A 398 14.49 -40.51 -30.57
CA THR A 398 13.19 -40.52 -31.25
C THR A 398 12.83 -39.09 -31.69
N ARG A 399 11.84 -38.95 -32.58
CA ARG A 399 11.41 -37.71 -33.29
C ARG A 399 11.61 -36.39 -32.51
N ASP A 400 11.85 -35.32 -33.27
CA ASP A 400 11.94 -33.95 -32.75
C ASP A 400 10.73 -33.57 -31.91
N LEU A 401 11.00 -33.11 -30.69
CA LEU A 401 9.98 -32.61 -29.77
C LEU A 401 9.65 -31.17 -30.16
N LYS A 402 8.43 -30.93 -30.63
CA LYS A 402 7.92 -29.57 -30.86
C LYS A 402 7.57 -28.91 -29.53
N LEU A 403 8.54 -28.19 -28.94
CA LEU A 403 8.44 -27.58 -27.62
C LEU A 403 8.15 -26.08 -27.65
N ASP A 404 8.42 -25.42 -28.77
CA ASP A 404 8.44 -23.94 -28.87
C ASP A 404 7.10 -23.28 -28.54
N GLN A 405 5.97 -23.93 -28.82
CA GLN A 405 4.65 -23.41 -28.46
C GLN A 405 4.40 -23.48 -26.96
N THR A 406 4.75 -24.61 -26.33
CA THR A 406 4.61 -24.81 -24.88
C THR A 406 5.49 -23.83 -24.11
N LEU A 407 6.75 -23.66 -24.53
CA LEU A 407 7.70 -22.73 -23.90
C LEU A 407 7.22 -21.28 -24.00
N ARG A 408 6.84 -20.82 -25.20
CA ARG A 408 6.31 -19.46 -25.38
C ARG A 408 5.04 -19.20 -24.57
N LYS A 409 4.17 -20.22 -24.46
CA LYS A 409 2.96 -20.10 -23.65
C LYS A 409 3.29 -19.98 -22.16
N LEU A 410 4.24 -20.77 -21.68
CA LEU A 410 4.69 -20.75 -20.29
C LEU A 410 5.35 -19.40 -19.93
N GLU A 411 6.25 -18.89 -20.78
CA GLU A 411 6.87 -17.57 -20.60
C GLU A 411 5.83 -16.45 -20.57
N ASN A 412 4.90 -16.40 -21.54
CA ASN A 412 3.85 -15.38 -21.56
C ASN A 412 2.91 -15.46 -20.34
N LEU A 413 2.59 -16.67 -19.85
CA LEU A 413 1.79 -16.82 -18.65
C LEU A 413 2.52 -16.33 -17.41
N ARG A 414 3.83 -16.64 -17.28
CA ARG A 414 4.67 -16.12 -16.20
C ARG A 414 4.66 -14.59 -16.23
N ASP A 415 5.01 -13.98 -17.36
CA ASP A 415 5.12 -12.53 -17.50
C ASP A 415 3.78 -11.82 -17.18
N GLN A 416 2.63 -12.41 -17.56
CA GLN A 416 1.31 -11.88 -17.20
C GLN A 416 0.98 -11.98 -15.70
N LEU A 417 1.43 -13.04 -15.04
CA LEU A 417 1.22 -13.24 -13.60
C LEU A 417 2.13 -12.31 -12.80
N ASP A 418 3.39 -12.20 -13.21
CA ASP A 418 4.39 -11.33 -12.58
C ASP A 418 4.01 -9.86 -12.73
N GLN A 419 3.61 -9.43 -13.93
CA GLN A 419 3.16 -8.06 -14.17
C GLN A 419 1.99 -7.69 -13.25
N TYR A 420 1.00 -8.57 -13.09
CA TYR A 420 -0.10 -8.32 -12.16
C TYR A 420 0.41 -8.20 -10.71
N ALA A 421 1.26 -9.13 -10.27
CA ALA A 421 1.81 -9.14 -8.92
C ALA A 421 2.65 -7.89 -8.62
N GLU A 422 3.45 -7.42 -9.58
CA GLU A 422 4.25 -6.20 -9.48
C GLU A 422 3.35 -4.97 -9.33
N ILE A 423 2.34 -4.83 -10.18
CA ILE A 423 1.44 -3.67 -10.16
C ILE A 423 0.73 -3.55 -8.80
N ILE A 424 0.16 -4.64 -8.28
CA ILE A 424 -0.61 -4.59 -7.03
C ILE A 424 0.25 -4.33 -5.78
N HIS A 425 1.58 -4.52 -5.86
CA HIS A 425 2.53 -4.30 -4.76
C HIS A 425 3.44 -3.09 -4.98
N THR A 426 3.29 -2.34 -6.07
CA THR A 426 4.07 -1.13 -6.31
C THR A 426 3.43 0.05 -5.58
N PRO A 427 4.16 0.74 -4.68
CA PRO A 427 3.65 1.92 -4.00
C PRO A 427 3.38 3.05 -5.00
N MET A 428 2.30 3.81 -4.78
CA MET A 428 1.89 4.91 -5.66
C MET A 428 1.53 6.17 -4.86
N ALA A 429 1.38 7.28 -5.60
CA ALA A 429 0.87 8.55 -5.09
C ALA A 429 1.70 9.12 -3.90
N ASN A 430 1.27 10.24 -3.34
CA ASN A 430 1.96 10.85 -2.20
C ASN A 430 1.80 10.08 -0.87
N VAL A 431 0.81 9.19 -0.78
CA VAL A 431 0.61 8.31 0.37
C VAL A 431 1.57 7.12 0.42
N ASN A 432 2.23 6.78 -0.70
CA ASN A 432 3.14 5.63 -0.80
C ASN A 432 2.48 4.31 -0.36
N LEU A 433 1.22 4.11 -0.75
CA LEU A 433 0.46 2.89 -0.52
C LEU A 433 0.34 2.08 -1.82
N THR A 434 0.29 0.76 -1.69
CA THR A 434 0.12 -0.17 -2.80
C THR A 434 -1.36 -0.39 -3.12
N PRO A 435 -1.75 -0.78 -4.36
CA PRO A 435 -3.14 -1.16 -4.65
C PRO A 435 -3.66 -2.26 -3.71
N PHE A 436 -2.81 -3.21 -3.32
CA PHE A 436 -3.13 -4.26 -2.35
C PHE A 436 -3.57 -3.68 -0.99
N GLU A 437 -2.83 -2.70 -0.45
CA GLU A 437 -3.19 -2.03 0.81
C GLU A 437 -4.46 -1.19 0.67
N LEU A 438 -4.65 -0.50 -0.47
CA LEU A 438 -5.86 0.26 -0.74
C LEU A 438 -7.10 -0.65 -0.81
N TYR A 439 -6.99 -1.82 -1.43
CA TYR A 439 -8.05 -2.83 -1.38
C TYR A 439 -8.38 -3.25 0.04
N GLY A 440 -7.36 -3.57 0.85
CA GLY A 440 -7.57 -3.91 2.26
C GLY A 440 -8.24 -2.78 3.05
N MET A 441 -7.86 -1.53 2.78
CA MET A 441 -8.45 -0.34 3.40
C MET A 441 -9.92 -0.14 3.02
N LYS A 442 -10.26 -0.32 1.73
CA LYS A 442 -11.62 -0.26 1.23
C LYS A 442 -12.49 -1.37 1.82
N GLU A 443 -12.05 -2.62 1.72
CA GLU A 443 -12.77 -3.80 2.24
C GLU A 443 -13.00 -3.70 3.75
N SER A 444 -11.99 -3.28 4.52
CA SER A 444 -12.11 -3.05 5.96
C SER A 444 -13.18 -2.00 6.29
N SER A 445 -13.25 -0.94 5.48
CA SER A 445 -14.25 0.11 5.63
C SER A 445 -15.66 -0.37 5.26
N GLU A 446 -15.80 -1.14 4.18
CA GLU A 446 -17.07 -1.74 3.77
C GLU A 446 -17.59 -2.76 4.80
N ASP A 447 -16.72 -3.64 5.30
CA ASP A 447 -17.05 -4.60 6.37
C ASP A 447 -17.48 -3.88 7.67
N TYR A 448 -16.80 -2.80 8.05
CA TYR A 448 -17.18 -1.98 9.21
C TYR A 448 -18.64 -1.50 9.12
N PHE A 449 -19.06 -0.95 7.97
CA PHE A 449 -20.44 -0.50 7.78
C PHE A 449 -21.41 -1.68 7.64
N ALA A 450 -21.02 -2.77 6.97
CA ALA A 450 -21.83 -3.95 6.77
C ALA A 450 -22.20 -4.63 8.11
N ARG A 451 -21.26 -4.72 9.05
CA ARG A 451 -21.51 -5.23 10.42
C ARG A 451 -22.57 -4.42 11.18
N GLN A 452 -22.75 -3.15 10.82
CA GLN A 452 -23.79 -2.28 11.35
C GLN A 452 -25.08 -2.26 10.52
N SER A 453 -25.21 -3.13 9.51
CA SER A 453 -26.31 -3.12 8.53
C SER A 453 -26.45 -1.77 7.80
N LYS A 454 -25.33 -1.08 7.54
CA LYS A 454 -25.25 0.16 6.79
C LYS A 454 -24.40 -0.05 5.52
N LEU A 455 -24.59 0.82 4.54
CA LEU A 455 -23.69 0.93 3.38
C LEU A 455 -22.70 2.07 3.61
N LEU A 456 -21.44 1.86 3.19
CA LEU A 456 -20.42 2.91 3.13
C LEU A 456 -20.98 4.11 2.35
N PRO A 457 -21.10 5.30 2.96
CA PRO A 457 -21.54 6.49 2.25
C PRO A 457 -20.54 6.87 1.16
N LEU A 458 -21.01 7.08 -0.07
CA LEU A 458 -20.15 7.43 -1.20
C LEU A 458 -19.82 8.92 -1.21
N VAL A 459 -18.53 9.24 -1.19
CA VAL A 459 -17.94 10.57 -1.31
C VAL A 459 -16.70 10.43 -2.20
N ARG A 460 -16.62 11.22 -3.27
CA ARG A 460 -15.47 11.18 -4.19
C ARG A 460 -14.47 12.28 -3.82
N PHE A 461 -13.21 11.89 -3.61
CA PHE A 461 -12.10 12.83 -3.52
C PHE A 461 -11.87 13.48 -4.88
N ASN A 462 -11.37 14.72 -4.90
CA ASN A 462 -11.08 15.41 -6.16
C ASN A 462 -9.67 15.08 -6.66
N ASN A 463 -8.65 15.15 -5.77
CA ASN A 463 -7.26 14.81 -6.10
C ASN A 463 -6.70 13.91 -4.98
N ALA A 464 -7.09 12.63 -4.98
CA ALA A 464 -6.68 11.69 -3.94
C ALA A 464 -5.18 11.36 -4.00
N GLU A 465 -4.59 11.42 -5.19
CA GLU A 465 -3.19 11.16 -5.50
C GLU A 465 -2.22 12.17 -4.87
N ASP A 466 -2.69 13.40 -4.65
CA ASP A 466 -1.89 14.49 -4.11
C ASP A 466 -1.82 14.48 -2.57
N LEU A 467 -2.74 13.77 -1.91
CA LEU A 467 -2.83 13.76 -0.46
C LEU A 467 -1.71 12.93 0.17
N SER A 468 -1.16 13.44 1.27
CA SER A 468 -0.27 12.71 2.17
C SER A 468 -1.06 12.01 3.29
N MET A 469 -0.44 11.01 3.94
CA MET A 469 -1.04 10.34 5.10
C MET A 469 -1.36 11.32 6.24
N LYS A 470 -0.54 12.36 6.42
CA LYS A 470 -0.77 13.40 7.43
C LYS A 470 -2.03 14.22 7.11
N GLU A 471 -2.20 14.65 5.86
CA GLU A 471 -3.39 15.41 5.47
C GLU A 471 -4.66 14.58 5.59
N LEU A 472 -4.58 13.27 5.33
CA LEU A 472 -5.67 12.34 5.55
C LEU A 472 -6.05 12.24 7.04
N ASP A 473 -5.07 12.15 7.93
CA ASP A 473 -5.30 12.19 9.39
C ASP A 473 -5.91 13.53 9.84
N ASP A 474 -5.42 14.66 9.33
CA ASP A 474 -5.95 15.99 9.62
C ASP A 474 -7.42 16.14 9.17
N ILE A 475 -7.79 15.55 8.02
CA ILE A 475 -9.17 15.47 7.54
C ILE A 475 -10.03 14.65 8.50
N ILE A 476 -9.56 13.46 8.92
CA ILE A 476 -10.28 12.57 9.83
C ILE A 476 -10.54 13.29 11.16
N ILE A 477 -9.52 13.88 11.78
CA ILE A 477 -9.63 14.59 13.06
C ILE A 477 -10.62 15.75 12.95
N SER A 478 -10.54 16.53 11.86
CA SER A 478 -11.45 17.66 11.64
C SER A 478 -12.90 17.22 11.53
N LEU A 479 -13.15 16.11 10.81
CA LEU A 479 -14.48 15.54 10.62
C LEU A 479 -15.02 14.82 11.84
N GLU A 480 -14.17 14.16 12.63
CA GLU A 480 -14.53 13.54 13.91
C GLU A 480 -15.02 14.60 14.90
N ASN A 481 -14.28 15.71 15.03
CA ASN A 481 -14.69 16.85 15.85
C ASN A 481 -16.02 17.46 15.37
N LEU A 482 -16.20 17.58 14.04
CA LEU A 482 -17.45 18.07 13.45
C LEU A 482 -18.63 17.12 13.72
N ALA A 483 -18.44 15.81 13.56
CA ALA A 483 -19.46 14.79 13.80
C ALA A 483 -19.85 14.70 15.28
N GLU A 484 -18.88 14.79 16.19
CA GLU A 484 -19.11 14.84 17.63
C GLU A 484 -19.95 16.06 18.02
N LEU A 485 -19.55 17.26 17.59
CA LEU A 485 -20.32 18.48 17.82
C LEU A 485 -21.72 18.40 17.22
N TYR A 486 -21.85 17.93 15.97
CA TYR A 486 -23.15 17.78 15.31
C TYR A 486 -24.07 16.82 16.08
N SER A 487 -23.53 15.74 16.64
CA SER A 487 -24.30 14.77 17.42
C SER A 487 -24.86 15.33 18.74
N THR A 488 -24.18 16.32 19.33
CA THR A 488 -24.65 17.01 20.54
C THR A 488 -25.71 18.08 20.27
N ILE A 489 -25.85 18.51 19.02
CA ILE A 489 -26.81 19.52 18.61
C ILE A 489 -28.18 18.88 18.38
N SER A 490 -29.22 19.46 19.00
CA SER A 490 -30.60 19.06 18.74
C SER A 490 -30.99 19.31 17.29
N LYS A 491 -31.75 18.38 16.69
CA LYS A 491 -32.34 18.56 15.34
C LYS A 491 -33.19 19.82 15.23
N ASN A 492 -33.79 20.25 16.33
CA ASN A 492 -34.63 21.46 16.42
C ASN A 492 -33.90 22.60 17.14
N ASN A 493 -32.58 22.74 16.93
CA ASN A 493 -31.80 23.81 17.56
C ASN A 493 -32.31 25.20 17.10
N PRO A 494 -32.71 26.10 18.02
CA PRO A 494 -33.27 27.42 17.69
C PRO A 494 -32.26 28.38 17.05
N TRP A 495 -30.97 28.03 17.11
CA TRP A 495 -29.87 28.77 16.50
C TRP A 495 -29.52 28.28 15.09
N SER A 496 -30.21 27.26 14.55
CA SER A 496 -29.86 26.59 13.27
C SER A 496 -29.77 27.51 12.05
N TYR A 497 -30.41 28.68 12.11
CA TYR A 497 -30.43 29.69 11.04
C TYR A 497 -29.58 30.92 11.36
N CYS A 498 -28.89 30.92 12.49
CA CYS A 498 -27.89 31.91 12.86
C CYS A 498 -26.52 31.45 12.35
N ASN A 499 -25.68 32.40 11.95
CA ASN A 499 -24.31 32.12 11.55
C ASN A 499 -23.36 33.07 12.29
N PRO A 500 -23.26 32.92 13.63
CA PRO A 500 -22.40 33.79 14.42
C PRO A 500 -20.94 33.62 14.01
N LYS A 501 -20.15 34.68 14.26
CA LYS A 501 -18.69 34.58 14.24
C LYS A 501 -18.22 33.79 15.47
N SER A 502 -16.91 33.61 15.63
CA SER A 502 -16.37 32.98 16.84
C SER A 502 -16.85 33.73 18.08
N LEU A 503 -17.63 33.07 18.94
CA LEU A 503 -18.18 33.65 20.16
C LEU A 503 -17.30 33.26 21.34
N LEU A 504 -16.83 34.26 22.07
CA LEU A 504 -16.16 34.09 23.36
C LEU A 504 -17.20 33.95 24.49
N PRO A 505 -16.81 33.46 25.67
CA PRO A 505 -17.71 33.42 26.84
C PRO A 505 -18.32 34.78 27.19
N ALA A 506 -17.55 35.87 27.00
CA ALA A 506 -18.05 37.23 27.20
C ALA A 506 -19.16 37.60 26.20
N ASP A 507 -19.01 37.19 24.94
CA ASP A 507 -20.03 37.43 23.90
C ASP A 507 -21.34 36.71 24.22
N LEU A 508 -21.29 35.52 24.81
CA LEU A 508 -22.50 34.78 25.21
C LEU A 508 -23.31 35.54 26.27
N ARG A 509 -22.61 36.09 27.28
CA ARG A 509 -23.24 36.91 28.31
C ARG A 509 -23.81 38.21 27.73
N GLU A 510 -23.09 38.83 26.80
CA GLU A 510 -23.57 40.04 26.11
C GLU A 510 -24.81 39.74 25.27
N ILE A 511 -24.84 38.61 24.55
CA ILE A 511 -26.00 38.18 23.77
C ILE A 511 -27.20 37.87 24.68
N GLU A 512 -26.97 37.23 25.82
CA GLU A 512 -28.02 36.98 26.81
C GLU A 512 -28.63 38.30 27.33
N LEU A 513 -27.78 39.27 27.68
CA LEU A 513 -28.23 40.60 28.10
C LEU A 513 -28.99 41.29 26.96
N LEU A 514 -28.45 41.31 25.74
CA LEU A 514 -29.12 41.92 24.59
C LEU A 514 -30.48 41.29 24.29
N ILE A 515 -30.64 39.97 24.42
CA ILE A 515 -31.94 39.30 24.24
C ILE A 515 -32.93 39.75 25.33
N ARG A 516 -32.47 39.85 26.59
CA ARG A 516 -33.31 40.33 27.69
C ARG A 516 -33.71 41.79 27.49
N ASP A 517 -32.76 42.64 27.15
CA ASP A 517 -32.97 44.07 26.91
C ASP A 517 -33.87 44.30 25.69
N SER A 518 -33.78 43.45 24.65
CA SER A 518 -34.69 43.48 23.50
C SER A 518 -36.12 43.13 23.89
N LEU A 519 -36.31 42.11 24.73
CA LEU A 519 -37.65 41.73 25.23
C LEU A 519 -38.24 42.82 26.13
N GLU A 520 -37.44 43.40 27.01
CA GLU A 520 -37.86 44.48 27.91
C GLU A 520 -38.21 45.76 27.12
N SER A 521 -37.32 46.20 26.23
CA SER A 521 -37.60 47.36 25.37
C SER A 521 -38.80 47.16 24.44
N LEU A 522 -39.09 45.93 23.99
CA LEU A 522 -40.31 45.65 23.24
C LEU A 522 -41.57 45.80 24.11
N ALA A 523 -41.52 45.34 25.36
CA ALA A 523 -42.64 45.48 26.29
C ALA A 523 -42.92 46.96 26.61
N ASP A 524 -41.87 47.74 26.90
CA ASP A 524 -41.96 49.20 27.10
C ASP A 524 -42.52 49.89 25.85
N PHE A 525 -42.02 49.52 24.68
CA PHE A 525 -42.47 50.10 23.41
C PHE A 525 -43.94 49.78 23.13
N ARG A 526 -44.40 48.55 23.42
CA ARG A 526 -45.84 48.20 23.30
C ARG A 526 -46.72 49.04 24.21
N TYR A 527 -46.26 49.37 25.42
CA TYR A 527 -47.00 50.26 26.30
C TYR A 527 -47.21 51.62 25.62
N GLU A 528 -46.14 52.23 25.09
CA GLU A 528 -46.24 53.51 24.37
C GLU A 528 -47.07 53.43 23.07
N MET A 529 -47.02 52.31 22.34
CA MET A 529 -47.93 52.10 21.19
C MET A 529 -49.41 52.15 21.58
N ASN A 530 -49.77 51.60 22.74
CA ASN A 530 -51.14 51.64 23.23
C ASN A 530 -51.52 53.07 23.64
N VAL A 531 -50.63 53.79 24.33
CA VAL A 531 -50.84 55.21 24.67
C VAL A 531 -51.09 56.04 23.41
N VAL A 532 -50.22 55.90 22.40
CA VAL A 532 -50.37 56.61 21.11
C VAL A 532 -51.68 56.24 20.40
N ASN A 533 -52.11 54.98 20.48
CA ASN A 533 -53.38 54.55 19.90
C ASN A 533 -54.59 55.15 20.62
N GLU A 534 -54.60 55.12 21.94
CA GLU A 534 -55.69 55.65 22.77
C GLU A 534 -55.82 57.18 22.65
N VAL A 535 -54.68 57.89 22.65
CA VAL A 535 -54.64 59.36 22.68
C VAL A 535 -54.82 59.96 21.28
N TYR A 536 -54.22 59.38 20.23
CA TYR A 536 -54.18 59.99 18.89
C TYR A 536 -54.92 59.18 17.83
N GLY A 537 -55.47 58.01 18.18
CA GLY A 537 -56.17 57.12 17.24
C GLY A 537 -55.26 56.50 16.18
N ILE A 538 -53.93 56.53 16.36
CA ILE A 538 -52.96 55.95 15.43
C ILE A 538 -52.90 54.43 15.66
N LYS A 539 -53.02 53.63 14.61
CA LYS A 539 -52.97 52.17 14.66
C LYS A 539 -51.72 51.67 15.40
N ILE A 540 -51.90 50.71 16.30
CA ILE A 540 -50.79 49.98 16.95
C ILE A 540 -49.95 49.31 15.86
N PRO A 541 -48.67 49.68 15.68
CA PRO A 541 -47.82 49.07 14.68
C PRO A 541 -47.45 47.65 15.11
N ASN A 542 -47.49 46.72 14.17
CA ASN A 542 -47.07 45.33 14.36
C ASN A 542 -45.68 45.05 13.81
N THR A 543 -45.10 45.96 13.02
CA THR A 543 -43.78 45.81 12.38
C THR A 543 -43.00 47.12 12.47
N LEU A 544 -41.68 47.09 12.23
CA LEU A 544 -40.84 48.29 12.20
C LEU A 544 -41.29 49.25 11.09
N LYS A 545 -41.74 48.72 9.95
CA LYS A 545 -42.29 49.52 8.86
C LYS A 545 -43.58 50.25 9.26
N GLU A 546 -44.49 49.56 9.94
CA GLU A 546 -45.71 50.21 10.46
C GLU A 546 -45.37 51.24 11.55
N TYR A 547 -44.27 51.05 12.29
CA TYR A 547 -43.76 52.04 13.24
C TYR A 547 -43.21 53.30 12.54
N GLU A 548 -42.55 53.18 11.39
CA GLU A 548 -42.17 54.37 10.60
C GLU A 548 -43.39 55.16 10.12
N ASP A 549 -44.45 54.45 9.71
CA ASP A 549 -45.73 55.08 9.34
C ASP A 549 -46.39 55.77 10.56
N SER A 550 -46.31 55.20 11.76
CA SER A 550 -46.87 55.81 12.98
C SER A 550 -46.08 57.04 13.43
N ILE A 551 -44.75 57.06 13.29
CA ILE A 551 -43.92 58.27 13.49
C ILE A 551 -44.33 59.34 12.48
N THR A 552 -44.49 58.96 11.21
CA THR A 552 -44.91 59.91 10.16
C THR A 552 -46.28 60.51 10.50
N ALA A 553 -47.21 59.69 10.99
CA ALA A 553 -48.52 60.10 11.47
C ALA A 553 -48.44 61.10 12.65
N LEU A 554 -47.62 60.82 13.66
CA LEU A 554 -47.40 61.74 14.78
C LEU A 554 -46.79 63.08 14.33
N ASN A 555 -45.77 63.03 13.46
CA ASN A 555 -45.08 64.23 12.97
C ASN A 555 -45.99 65.16 12.16
N ILE A 556 -46.92 64.61 11.36
CA ILE A 556 -47.85 65.46 10.62
C ILE A 556 -48.91 66.07 11.54
N LEU A 557 -49.33 65.36 12.58
CA LEU A 557 -50.23 65.91 13.61
C LEU A 557 -49.55 67.03 14.41
N ASN A 558 -48.24 66.94 14.66
CA ASN A 558 -47.45 67.96 15.37
C ASN A 558 -46.95 69.11 14.46
N SER A 559 -47.23 69.07 13.15
CA SER A 559 -46.69 70.07 12.22
C SER A 559 -47.46 71.39 12.26
N GLU A 560 -46.76 72.53 12.14
CA GLU A 560 -47.39 73.86 12.04
C GLU A 560 -48.39 73.94 10.88
N SER A 561 -48.16 73.17 9.80
CA SER A 561 -49.06 73.08 8.66
C SER A 561 -50.42 72.46 8.98
N ALA A 562 -50.56 71.70 10.08
CA ALA A 562 -51.85 71.18 10.53
C ALA A 562 -52.83 72.32 10.87
N ASN A 563 -52.34 73.44 11.42
CA ASN A 563 -53.14 74.62 11.74
C ASN A 563 -53.69 75.35 10.50
N LEU A 564 -53.13 75.07 9.32
CA LEU A 564 -53.58 75.64 8.04
C LEU A 564 -54.69 74.78 7.39
N VAL A 565 -54.90 73.56 7.87
CA VAL A 565 -55.83 72.61 7.25
C VAL A 565 -57.25 72.87 7.76
N ASP A 566 -58.16 73.14 6.84
CA ASP A 566 -59.58 73.30 7.13
C ASP A 566 -60.23 71.93 7.39
N SER A 567 -61.02 71.77 8.46
CA SER A 567 -61.67 70.50 8.77
C SER A 567 -62.61 70.02 7.65
N SER A 568 -63.16 70.94 6.86
CA SER A 568 -64.03 70.63 5.72
C SER A 568 -63.33 69.90 4.57
N ILE A 569 -61.98 69.98 4.48
CA ILE A 569 -61.22 69.32 3.40
C ILE A 569 -60.73 67.92 3.76
N LEU A 570 -60.71 67.53 5.05
CA LEU A 570 -60.17 66.24 5.51
C LEU A 570 -60.85 65.01 4.87
N LEU A 571 -62.16 65.09 4.67
CA LEU A 571 -62.99 64.03 4.06
C LEU A 571 -63.42 64.35 2.63
N SER A 572 -62.79 65.35 2.00
CA SER A 572 -63.09 65.72 0.62
C SER A 572 -62.71 64.58 -0.32
N LYS A 573 -63.70 64.04 -1.04
CA LYS A 573 -63.52 62.95 -2.03
C LYS A 573 -62.46 63.24 -3.11
N TYR A 574 -62.13 64.51 -3.32
CA TYR A 574 -61.16 64.95 -4.34
C TYR A 574 -59.72 64.61 -3.94
N TRP A 575 -59.38 64.70 -2.66
CA TRP A 575 -58.07 64.32 -2.14
C TRP A 575 -57.80 62.81 -2.29
N PHE A 576 -58.83 61.98 -2.19
CA PHE A 576 -58.70 60.51 -2.36
C PHE A 576 -58.66 60.07 -3.83
N ASN A 577 -59.39 60.76 -4.71
CA ASN A 577 -59.57 60.33 -6.10
C ASN A 577 -58.60 61.00 -7.08
N SER A 578 -58.14 62.22 -6.81
CA SER A 578 -57.32 63.00 -7.75
C SER A 578 -56.39 64.01 -7.03
N PRO A 579 -55.51 63.58 -6.11
CA PRO A 579 -54.64 64.49 -5.35
C PRO A 579 -53.73 65.35 -6.24
N GLU A 580 -53.34 64.87 -7.42
CA GLU A 580 -52.47 65.56 -8.39
C GLU A 580 -53.04 66.88 -8.89
N LYS A 581 -54.38 67.01 -8.96
CA LYS A 581 -55.05 68.24 -9.40
C LYS A 581 -54.84 69.40 -8.45
N SER A 582 -54.54 69.13 -7.17
CA SER A 582 -54.18 70.18 -6.20
C SER A 582 -52.94 70.95 -6.65
N LEU A 583 -51.92 70.26 -7.17
CA LEU A 583 -50.68 70.86 -7.66
C LEU A 583 -50.91 71.59 -8.99
N GLU A 584 -51.81 71.11 -9.83
CA GLU A 584 -52.22 71.80 -11.06
C GLU A 584 -52.91 73.12 -10.75
N LEU A 585 -53.81 73.13 -9.76
CA LEU A 585 -54.49 74.35 -9.29
C LEU A 585 -53.48 75.34 -8.68
N ILE A 586 -52.54 74.86 -7.86
CA ILE A 586 -51.45 75.70 -7.34
C ILE A 586 -50.62 76.30 -8.48
N LYS A 587 -50.26 75.52 -9.50
CA LYS A 587 -49.53 76.01 -10.68
C LYS A 587 -50.33 77.04 -11.46
N LEU A 588 -51.63 76.79 -11.64
CA LEU A 588 -52.55 77.70 -12.33
C LEU A 588 -52.62 79.04 -11.60
N LEU A 589 -52.77 79.01 -10.27
CA LEU A 589 -52.76 80.21 -9.42
C LEU A 589 -51.41 80.91 -9.41
N GLN A 590 -50.32 80.15 -9.38
CA GLN A 590 -48.96 80.70 -9.43
C GLN A 590 -48.70 81.41 -10.78
N HIS A 591 -49.13 80.82 -11.90
CA HIS A 591 -49.05 81.46 -13.23
C HIS A 591 -49.89 82.73 -13.31
N TYR A 592 -51.09 82.73 -12.72
CA TYR A 592 -51.93 83.92 -12.60
C TYR A 592 -51.20 85.03 -11.82
N GLN A 593 -50.74 84.73 -10.60
CA GLN A 593 -50.08 85.71 -9.73
C GLN A 593 -48.76 86.26 -10.31
N HIS A 594 -47.98 85.47 -11.05
CA HIS A 594 -46.78 85.97 -11.73
C HIS A 594 -47.08 86.94 -12.88
N ALA A 595 -48.21 86.76 -13.57
CA ALA A 595 -48.60 87.59 -14.70
C ALA A 595 -49.48 88.80 -14.31
N SER A 596 -49.95 88.87 -13.06
CA SER A 596 -50.83 89.95 -12.57
C SER A 596 -50.18 91.34 -12.66
N GLY A 597 -48.86 91.44 -12.42
CA GLY A 597 -48.12 92.71 -12.53
C GLY A 597 -48.12 93.32 -13.94
N LEU A 598 -48.41 92.52 -14.97
CA LEU A 598 -48.51 92.98 -16.36
C LEU A 598 -49.77 93.83 -16.59
N PHE A 599 -50.85 93.62 -15.83
CA PHE A 599 -52.13 94.34 -15.97
C PHE A 599 -52.02 95.81 -15.60
N ASN A 600 -51.08 96.17 -14.71
CA ASN A 600 -50.86 97.57 -14.34
C ASN A 600 -50.48 98.45 -15.54
N LYS A 601 -49.95 97.85 -16.61
CA LYS A 601 -49.64 98.55 -17.87
C LYS A 601 -50.87 98.83 -18.74
N PHE A 602 -52.02 98.24 -18.45
CA PHE A 602 -53.21 98.28 -19.29
C PHE A 602 -54.37 99.00 -18.60
N SER A 603 -55.17 99.71 -19.39
CA SER A 603 -56.36 100.41 -18.94
C SER A 603 -57.54 99.45 -18.76
N ASP A 604 -58.59 99.89 -18.08
CA ASP A 604 -59.82 99.12 -17.87
C ASP A 604 -60.52 98.72 -19.19
N TYR A 605 -60.21 99.42 -20.30
CA TYR A 605 -60.73 99.10 -21.64
C TYR A 605 -60.31 97.70 -22.10
N LEU A 606 -59.19 97.17 -21.59
CA LEU A 606 -58.69 95.83 -21.87
C LEU A 606 -59.73 94.72 -21.67
N LEU A 607 -60.67 94.88 -20.73
CA LEU A 607 -61.67 93.87 -20.39
C LEU A 607 -62.81 93.74 -21.41
N VAL A 608 -62.99 94.76 -22.26
CA VAL A 608 -64.08 94.82 -23.26
C VAL A 608 -63.52 94.77 -24.68
N ALA A 609 -62.21 94.98 -24.85
CA ALA A 609 -61.54 94.93 -26.14
C ALA A 609 -61.47 93.51 -26.71
N ASP A 610 -61.68 93.38 -28.02
CA ASP A 610 -61.46 92.14 -28.76
C ASP A 610 -59.95 91.93 -29.02
N LEU A 611 -59.28 91.37 -28.00
CA LEU A 611 -57.85 91.14 -28.03
C LEU A 611 -57.42 90.19 -29.16
N ASP A 612 -58.27 89.26 -29.59
CA ASP A 612 -57.91 88.29 -30.63
C ASP A 612 -57.80 88.97 -31.99
N THR A 613 -58.71 89.90 -32.31
CA THR A 613 -58.64 90.72 -33.53
C THR A 613 -57.42 91.65 -33.51
N ILE A 614 -57.14 92.30 -32.37
CA ILE A 614 -56.00 93.22 -32.24
C ILE A 614 -54.66 92.48 -32.32
N ILE A 615 -54.55 91.31 -31.69
CA ILE A 615 -53.36 90.45 -31.79
C ILE A 615 -53.18 89.96 -33.23
N TYR A 616 -54.26 89.54 -33.91
CA TYR A 616 -54.20 89.09 -35.31
C TYR A 616 -53.70 90.20 -36.25
N ASP A 617 -54.21 91.42 -36.10
CA ASP A 617 -53.78 92.56 -36.91
C ASP A 617 -52.30 92.93 -36.64
N LEU A 618 -51.84 92.89 -35.38
CA LEU A 618 -50.43 93.08 -35.02
C LEU A 618 -49.51 91.96 -35.55
N GLU A 619 -49.96 90.71 -35.54
CA GLU A 619 -49.23 89.58 -36.14
C GLU A 619 -49.12 89.73 -37.66
N LYS A 620 -50.19 90.20 -38.31
CA LYS A 620 -50.22 90.43 -39.77
C LYS A 620 -49.29 91.57 -40.18
N GLU A 621 -49.21 92.65 -39.40
CA GLU A 621 -48.37 93.81 -39.71
C GLU A 621 -46.89 93.62 -39.34
N SER A 622 -46.59 92.85 -38.30
CA SER A 622 -45.21 92.50 -37.94
C SER A 622 -44.56 91.52 -38.94
N ASN A 623 -45.36 90.88 -39.81
CA ASN A 623 -44.91 89.94 -40.82
C ASN A 623 -44.51 90.65 -42.14
N LYS A 624 -43.23 90.55 -42.53
CA LYS A 624 -42.62 91.35 -43.62
C LYS A 624 -43.30 91.26 -45.01
N LYS A 625 -44.18 90.28 -45.25
CA LYS A 625 -44.86 90.06 -46.54
C LYS A 625 -46.15 90.85 -46.75
N PHE A 626 -46.75 91.46 -45.72
CA PHE A 626 -48.09 92.08 -45.81
C PHE A 626 -48.12 93.61 -45.61
N LYS A 627 -46.96 94.29 -45.60
CA LYS A 627 -46.81 95.72 -45.28
C LYS A 627 -47.41 96.75 -46.26
N LEU A 628 -48.01 96.34 -47.38
CA LEU A 628 -48.52 97.26 -48.43
C LEU A 628 -50.04 97.50 -48.38
N PHE A 629 -50.79 96.83 -47.50
CA PHE A 629 -52.26 96.90 -47.44
C PHE A 629 -52.83 96.94 -46.00
N GLY A 630 -52.15 97.62 -45.06
CA GLY A 630 -52.59 97.77 -43.66
C GLY A 630 -52.69 99.25 -43.26
N GLY A 631 -53.89 99.69 -42.87
CA GLY A 631 -54.11 101.02 -42.28
C GLY A 631 -53.84 101.00 -40.77
N ASN A 632 -53.40 102.15 -40.21
CA ASN A 632 -53.03 102.36 -38.80
C ASN A 632 -54.16 102.13 -37.76
N SER A 633 -55.23 101.40 -38.10
CA SER A 633 -56.43 101.16 -37.26
C SER A 633 -56.09 100.59 -35.89
N HIS A 634 -55.16 99.64 -35.82
CA HIS A 634 -54.78 98.96 -34.57
C HIS A 634 -54.01 99.88 -33.59
N LYS A 635 -53.39 100.98 -34.06
CA LYS A 635 -52.64 101.90 -33.18
C LYS A 635 -53.56 102.67 -32.24
N GLU A 636 -54.72 103.11 -32.72
CA GLU A 636 -55.70 103.79 -31.87
C GLU A 636 -56.26 102.84 -30.79
N GLU A 637 -56.42 101.56 -31.12
CA GLU A 637 -56.81 100.53 -30.14
C GLU A 637 -55.71 100.26 -29.11
N LEU A 638 -54.44 100.21 -29.51
CA LEU A 638 -53.32 100.08 -28.57
C LEU A 638 -53.22 101.24 -27.58
N TYR A 639 -53.46 102.49 -28.02
CA TYR A 639 -53.49 103.66 -27.12
C TYR A 639 -54.62 103.59 -26.10
N LYS A 640 -55.76 102.99 -26.46
CA LYS A 640 -56.87 102.75 -25.52
C LYS A 640 -56.52 101.64 -24.54
N LEU A 641 -55.73 100.65 -24.95
CA LEU A 641 -55.41 99.47 -24.16
C LEU A 641 -54.34 99.72 -23.08
N TYR A 642 -53.37 100.61 -23.27
CA TYR A 642 -52.28 100.85 -22.32
C TYR A 642 -52.54 102.05 -21.38
N ASN A 643 -52.19 101.89 -20.10
CA ASN A 643 -52.07 102.98 -19.14
C ASN A 643 -50.71 103.69 -19.36
N GLY A 644 -50.65 104.62 -20.32
CA GLY A 644 -49.46 105.43 -20.59
C GLY A 644 -48.80 105.11 -21.94
N ASN A 645 -47.46 105.11 -21.98
CA ASN A 645 -46.71 104.95 -23.23
C ASN A 645 -46.95 103.57 -23.85
N VAL A 646 -47.50 103.57 -25.08
CA VAL A 646 -47.67 102.36 -25.89
C VAL A 646 -46.29 101.86 -26.32
N PRO A 647 -45.93 100.60 -26.02
CA PRO A 647 -44.64 100.03 -26.40
C PRO A 647 -44.59 99.70 -27.90
N SER A 648 -43.43 99.27 -28.40
CA SER A 648 -43.27 98.90 -29.81
C SER A 648 -44.23 97.77 -30.22
N ASP A 649 -44.68 97.71 -31.48
CA ASP A 649 -45.67 96.71 -31.95
C ASP A 649 -45.30 95.25 -31.55
N ARG A 650 -44.00 94.92 -31.55
CA ARG A 650 -43.51 93.59 -31.13
C ARG A 650 -43.64 93.35 -29.63
N GLU A 651 -43.38 94.38 -28.82
CA GLU A 651 -43.56 94.33 -27.37
C GLU A 651 -45.04 94.36 -26.99
N ALA A 652 -45.83 95.20 -27.67
CA ALA A 652 -47.29 95.26 -27.53
C ALA A 652 -47.93 93.91 -27.87
N LEU A 653 -47.52 93.27 -28.97
CA LEU A 653 -47.95 91.92 -29.33
C LEU A 653 -47.63 90.91 -28.23
N ASN A 654 -46.41 90.91 -27.69
CA ASN A 654 -46.01 89.98 -26.63
C ASN A 654 -46.78 90.23 -25.31
N ASP A 655 -46.93 91.49 -24.92
CA ASP A 655 -47.67 91.89 -23.72
C ASP A 655 -49.17 91.56 -23.87
N LEU A 656 -49.80 91.80 -25.04
CA LEU A 656 -51.19 91.42 -25.31
C LEU A 656 -51.40 89.91 -25.33
N ILE A 657 -50.48 89.13 -25.91
CA ILE A 657 -50.52 87.66 -25.86
C ILE A 657 -50.48 87.19 -24.39
N LYS A 658 -49.59 87.76 -23.58
CA LYS A 658 -49.46 87.42 -22.15
C LYS A 658 -50.71 87.83 -21.36
N VAL A 659 -51.26 89.01 -21.61
CA VAL A 659 -52.51 89.49 -20.98
C VAL A 659 -53.69 88.62 -21.38
N ARG A 660 -53.88 88.33 -22.67
CA ARG A 660 -54.92 87.41 -23.15
C ARG A 660 -54.80 86.06 -22.46
N ASN A 661 -53.59 85.52 -22.35
CA ASN A 661 -53.35 84.26 -21.63
C ASN A 661 -53.68 84.38 -20.15
N HIS A 662 -53.39 85.51 -19.49
CA HIS A 662 -53.76 85.74 -18.09
C HIS A 662 -55.28 85.90 -17.89
N ILE A 663 -56.02 86.56 -18.80
CA ILE A 663 -57.50 86.60 -18.76
C ILE A 663 -58.06 85.18 -18.89
N LYS A 664 -57.52 84.38 -19.81
CA LYS A 664 -57.88 82.96 -19.95
C LYS A 664 -57.60 82.17 -18.67
N ILE A 665 -56.42 82.34 -18.06
CA ILE A 665 -56.05 81.70 -16.79
C ILE A 665 -57.00 82.15 -15.65
N ARG A 666 -57.37 83.43 -15.58
CA ARG A 666 -58.32 83.96 -14.58
C ARG A 666 -59.71 83.34 -14.75
N GLN A 667 -60.17 83.17 -15.98
CA GLN A 667 -61.43 82.47 -16.25
C GLN A 667 -61.33 81.01 -15.82
N SER A 668 -60.24 80.32 -16.15
CA SER A 668 -59.99 78.96 -15.68
C SER A 668 -59.94 78.86 -14.14
N LEU A 669 -59.39 79.86 -13.43
CA LEU A 669 -59.43 79.89 -11.96
C LEU A 669 -60.86 80.01 -11.43
N LYS A 670 -61.70 80.86 -12.04
CA LYS A 670 -63.12 80.97 -11.69
C LYS A 670 -63.89 79.69 -11.96
N ASP A 671 -63.65 79.05 -13.11
CA ASP A 671 -64.28 77.78 -13.47
C ASP A 671 -63.87 76.66 -12.49
N ASN A 672 -62.68 76.77 -11.90
CA ASN A 672 -62.16 75.84 -10.90
C ASN A 672 -62.35 76.31 -9.44
N GLU A 673 -63.10 77.39 -9.17
CA GLU A 673 -63.24 77.95 -7.81
C GLU A 673 -63.83 76.93 -6.82
N ALA A 674 -64.88 76.22 -7.23
CA ALA A 674 -65.49 75.17 -6.43
C ALA A 674 -64.52 73.99 -6.18
N LEU A 675 -63.69 73.67 -7.18
CA LEU A 675 -62.69 72.62 -7.08
C LEU A 675 -61.53 73.04 -6.16
N GLY A 676 -61.05 74.27 -6.28
CA GLY A 676 -60.03 74.86 -5.41
C GLY A 676 -60.45 74.90 -3.95
N ARG A 677 -61.69 75.30 -3.66
CA ARG A 677 -62.27 75.22 -2.31
C ARG A 677 -62.40 73.78 -1.81
N ALA A 678 -62.70 72.82 -2.69
CA ALA A 678 -62.78 71.42 -2.29
C ALA A 678 -61.41 70.80 -1.94
N TYR A 679 -60.29 71.38 -2.43
CA TYR A 679 -58.94 70.98 -2.03
C TYR A 679 -58.41 71.79 -0.84
N PHE A 680 -58.59 73.11 -0.82
CA PHE A 680 -57.91 73.99 0.14
C PHE A 680 -58.85 74.76 1.08
N GLY A 681 -60.15 74.53 1.02
CA GLY A 681 -61.12 75.15 1.93
C GLY A 681 -61.10 76.66 1.83
N ASN A 682 -61.11 77.33 2.98
CA ASN A 682 -61.07 78.78 3.07
C ASN A 682 -59.71 79.41 2.65
N LEU A 683 -58.65 78.62 2.52
CA LEU A 683 -57.36 79.12 2.03
C LEU A 683 -57.38 79.43 0.52
N TRP A 684 -58.30 78.83 -0.24
CA TRP A 684 -58.37 79.07 -1.67
C TRP A 684 -58.91 80.46 -1.99
N SER A 685 -58.08 81.30 -2.62
CA SER A 685 -58.48 82.61 -3.15
C SER A 685 -57.50 83.06 -4.25
N GLU A 686 -57.89 84.05 -5.06
CA GLU A 686 -57.02 84.64 -6.11
C GLU A 686 -55.67 85.17 -5.53
N ASN A 687 -55.67 85.58 -4.26
CA ASN A 687 -54.50 86.13 -3.55
C ASN A 687 -53.90 85.16 -2.52
N ALA A 688 -54.28 83.88 -2.55
CA ALA A 688 -53.79 82.89 -1.60
C ALA A 688 -52.27 82.76 -1.67
N ASN A 689 -51.65 82.54 -0.50
CA ASN A 689 -50.22 82.29 -0.42
C ASN A 689 -49.89 80.91 -1.00
N ILE A 690 -49.12 80.90 -2.08
CA ILE A 690 -48.70 79.67 -2.78
C ILE A 690 -47.94 78.71 -1.86
N ASN A 691 -47.17 79.22 -0.89
CA ASN A 691 -46.42 78.38 0.04
C ASN A 691 -47.37 77.63 1.00
N ASP A 692 -48.39 78.30 1.51
CA ASP A 692 -49.36 77.72 2.44
C ASP A 692 -50.21 76.64 1.74
N LEU A 693 -50.62 76.89 0.49
CA LEU A 693 -51.30 75.89 -0.34
C LEU A 693 -50.40 74.67 -0.62
N LYS A 694 -49.10 74.87 -0.87
CA LYS A 694 -48.14 73.77 -1.04
C LYS A 694 -47.95 72.97 0.25
N GLN A 695 -47.90 73.63 1.40
CA GLN A 695 -47.81 72.98 2.71
C GLN A 695 -49.06 72.13 2.98
N VAL A 696 -50.26 72.68 2.78
CA VAL A 696 -51.53 71.95 2.92
C VAL A 696 -51.62 70.80 1.93
N ALA A 697 -51.21 70.98 0.68
CA ALA A 697 -51.21 69.88 -0.29
C ALA A 697 -50.28 68.73 0.12
N ASN A 698 -49.07 69.05 0.60
CA ASN A 698 -48.13 68.05 1.09
C ASN A 698 -48.67 67.34 2.34
N TRP A 699 -49.23 68.09 3.27
CA TRP A 699 -49.86 67.57 4.48
C TRP A 699 -51.03 66.64 4.16
N MET A 700 -51.96 67.09 3.30
CA MET A 700 -53.14 66.31 2.88
C MET A 700 -52.75 65.04 2.14
N ASN A 701 -51.73 65.08 1.27
CA ASN A 701 -51.25 63.88 0.58
C ASN A 701 -50.73 62.83 1.58
N LYS A 702 -49.98 63.25 2.61
CA LYS A 702 -49.51 62.35 3.68
C LYS A 702 -50.66 61.84 4.54
N PHE A 703 -51.59 62.72 4.90
CA PHE A 703 -52.77 62.39 5.69
C PHE A 703 -53.65 61.35 4.98
N VAL A 704 -53.96 61.57 3.69
CA VAL A 704 -54.73 60.63 2.86
C VAL A 704 -54.03 59.30 2.73
N TYR A 705 -52.71 59.30 2.51
CA TYR A 705 -51.92 58.07 2.49
C TYR A 705 -52.07 57.29 3.80
N LEU A 706 -51.86 57.95 4.94
CA LEU A 706 -51.93 57.35 6.28
C LEU A 706 -53.35 56.94 6.70
N LEU A 707 -54.38 57.58 6.16
CA LEU A 707 -55.76 57.13 6.35
C LEU A 707 -56.09 55.93 5.45
N SER A 708 -55.60 55.94 4.21
CA SER A 708 -55.85 54.87 3.23
C SER A 708 -55.14 53.56 3.55
N ASN A 709 -53.96 53.62 4.17
CA ASN A 709 -53.23 52.44 4.64
C ASN A 709 -53.70 51.96 6.03
N GLY A 710 -54.63 52.68 6.65
CA GLY A 710 -55.25 52.36 7.94
C GLY A 710 -54.41 52.74 9.16
N THR A 711 -53.34 53.52 9.01
CA THR A 711 -52.55 54.04 10.14
C THR A 711 -53.35 55.07 10.95
N PHE A 712 -54.10 55.96 10.29
CA PHE A 712 -55.10 56.79 10.95
C PHE A 712 -56.45 56.07 11.02
N SER A 713 -57.13 56.23 12.16
CA SER A 713 -58.46 55.69 12.38
C SER A 713 -59.54 56.76 12.21
N GLU A 714 -60.81 56.33 12.22
CA GLU A 714 -61.95 57.26 12.31
C GLU A 714 -61.85 58.17 13.55
N THR A 715 -61.21 57.70 14.62
CA THR A 715 -60.97 58.47 15.84
C THR A 715 -60.06 59.67 15.57
N THR A 716 -58.98 59.48 14.80
CA THR A 716 -58.08 60.56 14.40
C THR A 716 -58.80 61.61 13.55
N VAL A 717 -59.64 61.18 12.60
CA VAL A 717 -60.45 62.09 11.78
C VAL A 717 -61.42 62.90 12.65
N LYS A 718 -62.08 62.26 13.62
CA LYS A 718 -63.00 62.94 14.56
C LYS A 718 -62.28 63.95 15.44
N MET A 719 -61.06 63.66 15.89
CA MET A 719 -60.24 64.58 16.69
C MET A 719 -59.91 65.84 15.90
N LEU A 720 -59.44 65.70 14.66
CA LEU A 720 -59.09 66.82 13.78
C LEU A 720 -60.31 67.63 13.30
N SER A 721 -61.51 67.04 13.29
CA SER A 721 -62.73 67.72 12.80
C SER A 721 -63.42 68.59 13.85
N ASN A 722 -63.14 68.38 15.14
CA ASN A 722 -63.89 68.98 16.26
C ASN A 722 -63.09 70.04 17.04
N ASP A 723 -61.94 70.52 16.53
CA ASP A 723 -61.03 71.44 17.23
C ASP A 723 -60.72 71.00 18.68
N LEU A 724 -60.64 69.69 18.91
CA LEU A 724 -60.32 69.13 20.23
C LEU A 724 -58.83 69.35 20.51
N PHE A 725 -58.53 69.97 21.66
CA PHE A 725 -57.18 70.23 22.13
C PHE A 725 -56.35 68.94 22.14
N LEU A 726 -55.29 68.88 21.33
CA LEU A 726 -54.30 67.82 21.41
C LEU A 726 -53.46 68.07 22.68
N PRO A 727 -53.34 67.09 23.60
CA PRO A 727 -52.45 67.20 24.76
C PRO A 727 -50.99 67.41 24.32
N ASP A 728 -50.09 67.75 25.24
CA ASP A 728 -48.67 67.99 24.97
C ASP A 728 -48.03 66.87 24.12
N MET A 729 -47.95 67.13 22.81
CA MET A 729 -47.55 66.15 21.80
C MET A 729 -46.06 65.86 21.87
N ASP A 730 -45.26 66.86 22.25
CA ASP A 730 -43.80 66.77 22.19
C ASP A 730 -43.27 65.68 23.15
N SER A 731 -43.74 65.68 24.40
CA SER A 731 -43.33 64.67 25.39
C SER A 731 -43.78 63.25 25.02
N SER A 732 -45.00 63.10 24.51
CA SER A 732 -45.54 61.80 24.08
C SER A 732 -44.82 61.24 22.84
N ILE A 733 -44.42 62.12 21.91
CA ILE A 733 -43.66 61.74 20.72
C ILE A 733 -42.24 61.32 21.11
N ASP A 734 -41.59 62.09 21.99
CA ASP A 734 -40.23 61.79 22.43
C ASP A 734 -40.14 60.44 23.14
N ASP A 735 -41.05 60.14 24.07
CA ASP A 735 -41.10 58.85 24.76
C ASP A 735 -41.36 57.69 23.79
N TYR A 736 -42.35 57.82 22.90
CA TYR A 736 -42.67 56.80 21.89
C TYR A 736 -41.49 56.51 20.95
N VAL A 737 -40.84 57.56 20.46
CA VAL A 737 -39.68 57.47 19.56
C VAL A 737 -38.47 56.90 20.30
N GLU A 738 -38.24 57.30 21.55
CA GLU A 738 -37.16 56.77 22.39
C GLU A 738 -37.32 55.26 22.60
N LYS A 739 -38.51 54.79 23.02
CA LYS A 739 -38.72 53.35 23.29
C LYS A 739 -38.67 52.53 22.01
N GLY A 740 -39.26 53.01 20.92
CA GLY A 740 -39.21 52.33 19.62
C GLY A 740 -37.79 52.24 19.05
N ASN A 741 -37.02 53.33 19.10
CA ASN A 741 -35.62 53.33 18.67
C ASN A 741 -34.75 52.45 19.57
N ARG A 742 -34.99 52.42 20.89
CA ARG A 742 -34.27 51.54 21.80
C ARG A 742 -34.47 50.07 21.45
N PHE A 743 -35.70 49.64 21.13
CA PHE A 743 -35.97 48.29 20.65
C PHE A 743 -35.26 48.00 19.33
N TYR A 744 -35.37 48.91 18.35
CA TYR A 744 -34.71 48.78 17.04
C TYR A 744 -33.18 48.64 17.16
N GLU A 745 -32.54 49.48 17.96
CA GLU A 745 -31.09 49.43 18.18
C GLU A 745 -30.63 48.14 18.87
N ASN A 746 -31.40 47.66 19.86
CA ASN A 746 -31.12 46.37 20.50
C ASN A 746 -31.22 45.21 19.49
N LEU A 747 -32.24 45.23 18.63
CA LEU A 747 -32.40 44.25 17.56
C LEU A 747 -31.23 44.31 16.57
N LYS A 748 -30.81 45.50 16.13
CA LYS A 748 -29.65 45.68 15.23
C LYS A 748 -28.34 45.18 15.82
N LYS A 749 -28.09 45.44 17.11
CA LYS A 749 -26.93 44.89 17.82
C LYS A 749 -26.97 43.37 17.83
N LEU A 750 -28.14 42.77 18.10
CA LEU A 750 -28.32 41.32 18.07
C LEU A 750 -28.11 40.74 16.67
N GLU A 751 -28.61 41.40 15.63
CA GLU A 751 -28.38 41.02 14.23
C GLU A 751 -26.90 41.00 13.87
N SER A 752 -26.15 42.01 14.30
CA SER A 752 -24.71 42.12 14.02
C SER A 752 -23.89 40.96 14.62
N LYS A 753 -24.30 40.44 15.78
CA LYS A 753 -23.59 39.36 16.50
C LYS A 753 -24.00 37.97 16.03
N LEU A 754 -25.30 37.73 15.85
CA LEU A 754 -25.85 36.42 15.51
C LEU A 754 -25.89 36.16 14.00
N ASN A 755 -25.89 37.23 13.19
CA ASN A 755 -26.20 37.20 11.77
C ASN A 755 -27.42 36.30 11.49
N PRO A 756 -28.57 36.59 12.13
CA PRO A 756 -29.78 35.80 11.98
C PRO A 756 -30.26 36.00 10.55
N ARG A 757 -30.47 34.90 9.83
CA ARG A 757 -30.99 34.98 8.47
C ARG A 757 -32.50 35.20 8.54
N SER A 758 -32.96 36.43 8.79
CA SER A 758 -34.38 36.79 8.96
C SER A 758 -35.26 36.29 7.80
N LYS A 759 -34.76 36.37 6.55
CA LYS A 759 -35.42 35.80 5.37
C LYS A 759 -35.60 34.28 5.40
N ILE A 760 -34.80 33.56 6.19
CA ILE A 760 -34.90 32.11 6.36
C ILE A 760 -35.74 31.78 7.61
N ILE A 761 -35.56 32.53 8.70
CA ILE A 761 -36.28 32.32 9.97
C ILE A 761 -37.77 32.68 9.83
N PHE A 762 -38.07 33.85 9.27
CA PHE A 762 -39.41 34.43 9.21
C PHE A 762 -39.98 34.51 7.78
N LYS A 763 -39.19 34.20 6.76
CA LYS A 763 -39.55 34.37 5.33
C LYS A 763 -39.88 35.82 4.96
N ARG A 764 -39.31 36.79 5.68
CA ARG A 764 -39.53 38.23 5.53
C ARG A 764 -38.21 39.00 5.77
N GLU A 765 -38.14 40.24 5.28
CA GLU A 765 -37.10 41.18 5.74
C GLU A 765 -37.34 41.53 7.20
N THR A 766 -36.27 41.89 7.92
CA THR A 766 -36.31 42.22 9.36
C THR A 766 -37.41 43.23 9.69
N ASP A 767 -37.57 44.26 8.86
CA ASP A 767 -38.47 45.38 9.13
C ASP A 767 -39.95 45.01 8.90
N ASP A 768 -40.22 43.90 8.20
CA ASP A 768 -41.55 43.36 7.91
C ASP A 768 -41.97 42.21 8.87
N VAL A 769 -41.08 41.82 9.79
CA VAL A 769 -41.36 40.75 10.76
C VAL A 769 -42.28 41.30 11.87
N PRO A 770 -43.42 40.63 12.16
CA PRO A 770 -44.28 41.04 13.25
C PRO A 770 -43.58 40.98 14.62
N PHE A 771 -43.83 41.96 15.49
CA PHE A 771 -43.22 42.04 16.82
C PHE A 771 -43.51 40.78 17.68
N ASP A 772 -44.69 40.19 17.58
CA ASP A 772 -45.02 38.91 18.26
C ASP A 772 -44.12 37.76 17.79
N GLN A 773 -43.72 37.74 16.52
CA GLN A 773 -42.81 36.71 16.01
C GLN A 773 -41.38 36.93 16.51
N TRP A 774 -40.94 38.19 16.60
CA TRP A 774 -39.68 38.55 17.23
C TRP A 774 -39.65 38.16 18.70
N GLU A 775 -40.69 38.50 19.45
CA GLU A 775 -40.84 38.14 20.87
C GLU A 775 -40.78 36.62 21.07
N ASN A 776 -41.51 35.85 20.26
CA ASN A 776 -41.47 34.39 20.29
C ASN A 776 -40.07 33.84 19.99
N GLN A 777 -39.37 34.41 19.01
CA GLN A 777 -38.02 33.97 18.64
C GLN A 777 -36.99 34.33 19.71
N LEU A 778 -37.05 35.54 20.27
CA LEU A 778 -36.21 35.99 21.38
C LEU A 778 -36.42 35.12 22.62
N ASN A 779 -37.66 34.76 22.95
CA ASN A 779 -37.97 33.83 24.05
C ASN A 779 -37.42 32.41 23.79
N LYS A 780 -37.49 31.90 22.56
CA LYS A 780 -36.84 30.62 22.18
C LYS A 780 -35.33 30.67 22.35
N TRP A 781 -34.70 31.75 21.91
CA TRP A 781 -33.27 31.98 22.08
C TRP A 781 -32.88 32.05 23.56
N LYS A 782 -33.62 32.85 24.36
CA LYS A 782 -33.46 32.95 25.82
C LYS A 782 -33.54 31.58 26.51
N GLY A 783 -34.52 30.75 26.12
CA GLY A 783 -34.74 29.43 26.72
C GLY A 783 -33.65 28.38 26.42
N GLN A 784 -32.78 28.60 25.42
CA GLN A 784 -31.76 27.62 25.00
C GLN A 784 -30.39 28.25 24.74
N LEU A 785 -29.99 29.25 25.54
CA LEU A 785 -28.69 29.92 25.44
C LEU A 785 -27.50 28.96 25.50
N SER A 786 -27.57 27.90 26.31
CA SER A 786 -26.51 26.88 26.39
C SER A 786 -26.19 26.22 25.05
N SER A 787 -27.18 26.09 24.16
CA SER A 787 -27.00 25.51 22.83
C SER A 787 -26.37 26.46 21.80
N LEU A 788 -26.33 27.77 22.08
CA LEU A 788 -25.67 28.76 21.21
C LEU A 788 -24.15 28.53 21.17
N HIS A 789 -23.55 28.21 22.32
CA HIS A 789 -22.12 27.91 22.39
C HIS A 789 -21.77 26.71 21.51
N LEU A 790 -22.50 25.60 21.65
CA LEU A 790 -22.33 24.40 20.83
C LEU A 790 -22.56 24.68 19.33
N TRP A 791 -23.60 25.45 19.01
CA TRP A 791 -23.88 25.86 17.63
C TRP A 791 -22.77 26.72 17.01
N SER A 792 -22.21 27.65 17.78
CA SER A 792 -21.09 28.49 17.36
C SER A 792 -19.84 27.65 17.09
N GLN A 793 -19.49 26.74 18.01
CA GLN A 793 -18.36 25.82 17.83
C GLN A 793 -18.54 24.96 16.57
N TYR A 794 -19.69 24.31 16.42
CA TYR A 794 -20.01 23.54 15.22
C TYR A 794 -19.92 24.37 13.93
N SER A 795 -20.48 25.59 13.92
CA SER A 795 -20.45 26.49 12.76
C SER A 795 -19.02 26.90 12.40
N ASN A 796 -18.15 27.11 13.39
CA ASN A 796 -16.75 27.44 13.17
C ASN A 796 -15.96 26.23 12.66
N THR A 797 -16.13 25.05 13.26
CA THR A 797 -15.50 23.80 12.78
C THR A 797 -15.92 23.49 11.34
N LYS A 798 -17.21 23.65 11.03
CA LYS A 798 -17.75 23.51 9.67
C LYS A 798 -17.12 24.50 8.69
N ARG A 799 -16.82 25.72 9.15
CA ARG A 799 -16.15 26.75 8.33
C ARG A 799 -14.68 26.43 8.12
N ALA A 800 -13.97 25.94 9.14
CA ALA A 800 -12.57 25.52 9.04
C ALA A 800 -12.39 24.39 8.01
N CYS A 801 -13.34 23.46 7.94
CA CYS A 801 -13.34 22.38 6.95
C CYS A 801 -13.53 22.83 5.49
N ARG A 802 -13.91 24.10 5.20
CA ARG A 802 -14.23 24.56 3.83
C ARG A 802 -13.02 24.61 2.91
N ASN A 803 -11.83 24.80 3.46
CA ASN A 803 -10.60 24.98 2.70
C ASN A 803 -9.82 23.66 2.53
N SER A 804 -10.41 22.52 2.92
CA SER A 804 -9.83 21.19 2.75
C SER A 804 -10.82 20.22 2.13
N GLU A 805 -10.33 19.05 1.72
CA GLU A 805 -11.14 17.93 1.22
C GLU A 805 -12.17 17.43 2.26
N ALA A 806 -12.00 17.77 3.55
CA ALA A 806 -13.01 17.53 4.58
C ALA A 806 -14.38 18.12 4.21
N SER A 807 -14.41 19.24 3.47
CA SER A 807 -15.66 19.87 3.01
C SER A 807 -16.59 18.92 2.25
N LEU A 808 -16.04 17.94 1.54
CA LEU A 808 -16.77 16.95 0.74
C LEU A 808 -17.67 16.05 1.60
N PHE A 809 -17.28 15.82 2.86
CA PHE A 809 -17.96 14.92 3.78
C PHE A 809 -19.04 15.59 4.64
N ILE A 810 -18.99 16.91 4.81
CA ILE A 810 -19.88 17.66 5.73
C ILE A 810 -21.36 17.37 5.47
N LYS A 811 -21.78 17.44 4.19
CA LYS A 811 -23.16 17.20 3.79
C LYS A 811 -23.60 15.75 4.08
N THR A 812 -22.69 14.80 3.93
CA THR A 812 -22.94 13.38 4.19
C THR A 812 -23.08 13.14 5.70
N ILE A 813 -22.19 13.72 6.51
CA ILE A 813 -22.26 13.67 7.98
C ILE A 813 -23.62 14.18 8.47
N GLU A 814 -24.05 15.35 7.99
CA GLU A 814 -25.32 15.97 8.38
C GLU A 814 -26.54 15.15 7.93
N LYS A 815 -26.59 14.76 6.65
CA LYS A 815 -27.76 14.06 6.10
C LYS A 815 -27.92 12.64 6.64
N ARG A 816 -26.82 11.94 6.86
CA ARG A 816 -26.83 10.53 7.31
C ARG A 816 -26.59 10.38 8.81
N ASN A 817 -26.41 11.48 9.55
CA ASN A 817 -26.13 11.48 10.99
C ASN A 817 -24.95 10.57 11.35
N ILE A 818 -23.85 10.71 10.58
CA ILE A 818 -22.62 9.91 10.75
C ILE A 818 -22.04 10.22 12.13
N LYS A 819 -21.71 9.17 12.89
CA LYS A 819 -21.11 9.28 14.23
C LYS A 819 -19.61 9.44 14.12
N LYS A 820 -18.98 9.95 15.18
CA LYS A 820 -17.52 10.11 15.27
C LYS A 820 -16.78 8.83 14.85
N ASP A 821 -17.16 7.70 15.43
CA ASP A 821 -16.51 6.41 15.16
C ASP A 821 -16.70 5.93 13.71
N ASP A 822 -17.75 6.39 13.03
CA ASP A 822 -18.03 6.07 11.62
C ASP A 822 -17.19 6.95 10.66
N VAL A 823 -16.58 8.04 11.13
CA VAL A 823 -15.84 9.00 10.26
C VAL A 823 -14.59 8.39 9.66
N LYS A 824 -13.72 7.80 10.48
CA LYS A 824 -12.45 7.23 10.00
C LYS A 824 -12.66 6.14 8.94
N PRO A 825 -13.52 5.11 9.16
CA PRO A 825 -13.83 4.14 8.12
C PRO A 825 -14.45 4.78 6.87
N MET A 826 -15.32 5.78 7.03
CA MET A 826 -15.91 6.49 5.88
C MET A 826 -14.84 7.19 5.04
N VAL A 827 -13.94 7.93 5.67
CA VAL A 827 -12.90 8.70 4.96
C VAL A 827 -11.91 7.75 4.27
N LEU A 828 -11.37 6.76 5.00
CA LEU A 828 -10.40 5.81 4.47
C LEU A 828 -10.97 4.97 3.32
N GLY A 829 -12.20 4.47 3.45
CA GLY A 829 -12.85 3.69 2.40
C GLY A 829 -13.07 4.48 1.11
N ASN A 830 -13.52 5.74 1.22
CA ASN A 830 -13.71 6.61 0.07
C ASN A 830 -12.39 7.11 -0.54
N PHE A 831 -11.36 7.29 0.29
CA PHE A 831 -10.01 7.62 -0.16
C PHE A 831 -9.42 6.47 -0.98
N ALA A 832 -9.46 5.26 -0.43
CA ALA A 832 -9.02 4.06 -1.12
C ALA A 832 -9.78 3.81 -2.42
N ASP A 833 -11.12 3.94 -2.42
CA ASP A 833 -11.93 3.78 -3.64
C ASP A 833 -11.63 4.85 -4.70
N SER A 834 -11.25 6.07 -4.29
CA SER A 834 -10.87 7.13 -5.23
C SER A 834 -9.50 6.86 -5.86
N LEU A 835 -8.50 6.47 -5.07
CA LEU A 835 -7.18 6.07 -5.60
C LEU A 835 -7.26 4.81 -6.47
N LEU A 836 -7.99 3.78 -6.04
CA LEU A 836 -8.17 2.56 -6.84
C LEU A 836 -8.78 2.88 -8.20
N ASN A 837 -9.76 3.80 -8.29
CA ASN A 837 -10.31 4.20 -9.58
C ASN A 837 -9.27 4.87 -10.49
N ILE A 838 -8.33 5.66 -9.96
CA ILE A 838 -7.24 6.25 -10.75
C ILE A 838 -6.35 5.14 -11.30
N VAL A 839 -5.91 4.24 -10.43
CA VAL A 839 -5.05 3.09 -10.79
C VAL A 839 -5.68 2.22 -11.88
N PHE A 840 -6.97 1.93 -11.74
CA PHE A 840 -7.69 1.10 -12.71
C PHE A 840 -7.85 1.79 -14.07
N ASN A 841 -7.91 3.12 -14.10
CA ASN A 841 -7.97 3.86 -15.35
C ASN A 841 -6.60 4.01 -16.03
N GLU A 842 -5.52 4.02 -15.25
CA GLU A 842 -4.15 4.17 -15.76
C GLU A 842 -3.47 2.83 -16.12
N ASN A 843 -3.98 1.72 -15.60
CA ASN A 843 -3.37 0.40 -15.77
C ASN A 843 -4.32 -0.62 -16.44
N ASP A 844 -4.06 -0.91 -17.73
CA ASP A 844 -4.84 -1.85 -18.54
C ASP A 844 -4.92 -3.27 -17.93
N THR A 845 -3.87 -3.72 -17.24
CA THR A 845 -3.82 -5.05 -16.62
C THR A 845 -4.84 -5.18 -15.49
N LEU A 846 -5.00 -4.11 -14.70
CA LEU A 846 -6.01 -4.05 -13.64
C LEU A 846 -7.39 -3.76 -14.20
N ALA A 847 -7.52 -2.86 -15.18
CA ALA A 847 -8.78 -2.52 -15.83
C ALA A 847 -9.49 -3.74 -16.44
N THR A 848 -8.72 -4.66 -17.02
CA THR A 848 -9.22 -5.87 -17.67
C THR A 848 -9.17 -7.11 -16.77
N PHE A 849 -8.85 -6.95 -15.49
CA PHE A 849 -8.73 -8.05 -14.55
C PHE A 849 -10.08 -8.75 -14.34
N ILE A 850 -10.08 -10.06 -14.51
CA ILE A 850 -11.21 -10.94 -14.20
C ILE A 850 -10.68 -12.08 -13.35
N GLY A 851 -11.15 -12.17 -12.10
CA GLY A 851 -10.63 -13.13 -11.12
C GLY A 851 -10.66 -14.58 -11.61
N GLU A 852 -11.74 -15.00 -12.26
CA GLU A 852 -11.85 -16.35 -12.85
C GLU A 852 -10.82 -16.60 -13.96
N LEU A 853 -10.54 -15.61 -14.82
CA LEU A 853 -9.52 -15.74 -15.86
C LEU A 853 -8.12 -15.79 -15.25
N HIS A 854 -7.86 -15.01 -14.20
CA HIS A 854 -6.57 -15.01 -13.51
C HIS A 854 -6.31 -16.35 -12.81
N GLU A 855 -7.28 -16.92 -12.10
CA GLU A 855 -7.19 -18.27 -11.51
C GLU A 855 -6.95 -19.35 -12.57
N ASN A 856 -7.61 -19.25 -13.73
CA ASN A 856 -7.36 -20.14 -14.85
C ASN A 856 -5.93 -20.02 -15.40
N ARG A 857 -5.37 -18.80 -15.48
CA ARG A 857 -3.96 -18.58 -15.86
C ARG A 857 -3.00 -19.23 -14.87
N ILE A 858 -3.22 -19.06 -13.56
CA ILE A 858 -2.41 -19.69 -12.50
C ILE A 858 -2.43 -21.22 -12.64
N LYS A 859 -3.62 -21.80 -12.81
CA LYS A 859 -3.78 -23.24 -12.98
C LYS A 859 -3.05 -23.74 -14.24
N GLU A 860 -3.22 -23.04 -15.36
CA GLU A 860 -2.57 -23.39 -16.60
C GLU A 860 -1.04 -23.27 -16.51
N PHE A 861 -0.51 -22.23 -15.86
CA PHE A 861 0.91 -22.08 -15.59
C PHE A 861 1.47 -23.28 -14.81
N LYS A 862 0.83 -23.67 -13.71
CA LYS A 862 1.22 -24.84 -12.90
C LYS A 862 1.24 -26.14 -13.71
N ASP A 863 0.21 -26.36 -14.54
CA ASP A 863 0.13 -27.55 -15.39
C ASP A 863 1.25 -27.57 -16.43
N LEU A 864 1.57 -26.43 -17.04
CA LEU A 864 2.63 -26.30 -18.04
C LEU A 864 4.02 -26.42 -17.42
N ASP A 865 4.23 -25.89 -16.21
CA ASP A 865 5.49 -25.98 -15.48
C ASP A 865 5.80 -27.44 -15.09
N VAL A 866 4.84 -28.18 -14.53
CA VAL A 866 5.00 -29.63 -14.29
C VAL A 866 5.23 -30.41 -15.59
N LYS A 867 4.58 -29.97 -16.68
CA LYS A 867 4.75 -30.59 -17.99
C LYS A 867 6.16 -30.32 -18.56
N ILE A 868 6.76 -29.14 -18.33
CA ILE A 868 8.09 -28.82 -18.87
C ILE A 868 9.17 -29.70 -18.25
N ILE A 869 9.08 -30.00 -16.95
CA ILE A 869 9.98 -30.93 -16.25
C ILE A 869 9.98 -32.31 -16.94
N ASN A 870 8.80 -32.83 -17.26
CA ASN A 870 8.66 -34.13 -17.94
C ASN A 870 9.16 -34.09 -19.39
N LEU A 871 8.98 -32.96 -20.07
CA LEU A 871 9.45 -32.76 -21.44
C LEU A 871 10.98 -32.60 -21.48
N ASN A 872 11.58 -31.96 -20.49
CA ASN A 872 13.03 -31.81 -20.36
C ASN A 872 13.73 -33.17 -20.28
N ARG A 873 13.17 -34.15 -19.56
CA ARG A 873 13.69 -35.54 -19.56
C ARG A 873 13.84 -36.09 -20.98
N LYS A 874 12.82 -35.90 -21.82
CA LYS A 874 12.83 -36.34 -23.23
C LYS A 874 13.78 -35.48 -24.08
N ARG A 875 13.81 -34.17 -23.84
CA ARG A 875 14.67 -33.19 -24.52
C ARG A 875 16.14 -33.54 -24.37
N ILE A 876 16.60 -33.75 -23.13
CA ILE A 876 17.98 -34.15 -22.81
C ILE A 876 18.31 -35.51 -23.41
N PHE A 877 17.40 -36.49 -23.24
CA PHE A 877 17.61 -37.83 -23.78
C PHE A 877 17.79 -37.84 -25.30
N ASN A 878 16.96 -37.10 -26.03
CA ASN A 878 17.08 -36.98 -27.49
C ASN A 878 18.37 -36.23 -27.88
N LYS A 879 18.70 -35.14 -27.18
CA LYS A 879 19.92 -34.35 -27.42
C LYS A 879 21.18 -35.21 -27.27
N LEU A 880 21.32 -35.93 -26.15
CA LEU A 880 22.48 -36.79 -25.90
C LEU A 880 22.57 -37.97 -26.87
N ASN A 881 21.44 -38.60 -27.23
CA ASN A 881 21.46 -39.73 -28.17
C ASN A 881 21.77 -39.34 -29.60
N SER A 882 21.49 -38.10 -29.99
CA SER A 882 21.86 -37.59 -31.32
C SER A 882 23.38 -37.50 -31.51
N GLN A 883 24.13 -37.41 -30.41
CA GLN A 883 25.60 -37.33 -30.42
C GLN A 883 26.30 -38.69 -30.32
N ILE A 884 25.57 -39.78 -30.08
CA ILE A 884 26.16 -41.13 -30.03
C ILE A 884 26.63 -41.49 -31.46
N PRO A 885 27.92 -41.83 -31.65
CA PRO A 885 28.43 -42.24 -32.95
C PRO A 885 27.56 -43.33 -33.59
N LYS A 886 27.35 -43.23 -34.90
CA LYS A 886 26.47 -44.15 -35.63
C LYS A 886 27.04 -45.56 -35.67
#